data_AF-A0A2L0EWG1-F1
#
_entry.id   AF-A0A2L0EWG1-F1
#
_cell.length_a   1.000
_cell.length_b   1.000
_cell.length_c   1.000
_cell.angle_alpha   90.00
_cell.angle_beta   90.00
_cell.angle_gamma   90.00
#
_symmetry.space_group_name_H-M   'P 1'
#
loop_
_entity.id
_entity.type
_entity.pdbx_description
1 polymer ?
#
loop_
_entity_poly.entity_id
_entity_poly.type
_entity_poly.pdbx_seq_one_letter_code
_entity_poly.pdbx_strand_id
1 'polypeptide(L)'
;MRTEAAAADPASVWMTHLERAHDRAHAAARSIEDHVEPSAHLAPAARRIEQGLAAMYDVFDGRADRPTAIGVAHARLWDAAILVARAGLQGALVALREACAELVGAEGRFPRVPLAGRAAVELQAGSTLPPLHTIERASLMPSFRAPPVPEPEEEAAVIDLPEPTTFEELAAVAEKARRMTQDRAQALTGRLKAPPAATAKVEAPVEVPPGFAFAPPPPLDEGAFVRRWARECFDEIGMLGLQRTPLPGDDWRACQALEARLINAIDALAALGPVAMAHVEPMAMDAPVANSMSMFAIAMIGGCIEGRDALACAERVLHRFGPNDPAVAEAFAAAMKLAPNPFARSALRSLYASTEPGCRAIAVEVLAHRGWLESEELAALAEEEDPRVLALALPALAATRHPGLERALGRALAQGDVHLQAAALDAMALAAHPRAAAAARAAADGALGDRALVRLAIVGGEDDARALLGRMQAKPTPASVEAVGWAGWVGAVPALLHLLEAEEQETKLAAGAALDRMLGANLVDHIEVMPEALEAVDVVDPDPEPPRGRPSLAALVSHPRDLPSAGSAETLEVPSTDPVRWRAYWAAHAGRYAPRLRVRRGQAYSPSVSLYELDRLPVSPEDRRRLHRELAARTGKLTRFDPYDFVHTQERSLEAWASLVRASAEPPGSWGRPNAR
;
A
#
# COMPACT_ATOMS: atom_id res chain seq x y z
N MET A 1 34.54 -14.86 -26.78
CA MET A 1 33.67 -15.11 -25.55
C MET A 1 32.34 -14.37 -25.69
N ARG A 2 31.51 -14.73 -26.80
CA ARG A 2 30.14 -14.46 -27.26
C ARG A 2 29.19 -14.26 -26.07
N THR A 3 29.19 -13.06 -25.35
CA THR A 3 28.27 -12.45 -24.38
C THR A 3 26.84 -12.98 -24.55
N GLU A 4 26.48 -14.24 -24.16
CA GLU A 4 25.13 -14.78 -23.90
C GLU A 4 24.16 -13.68 -23.45
N ALA A 5 23.44 -12.87 -24.37
CA ALA A 5 22.31 -11.94 -24.15
C ALA A 5 21.42 -12.42 -23.01
N ALA A 6 21.71 -11.90 -21.71
CA ALA A 6 20.81 -12.02 -20.55
C ALA A 6 19.36 -12.35 -20.99
N ALA A 7 18.82 -13.53 -20.63
CA ALA A 7 17.48 -14.16 -20.70
C ALA A 7 16.36 -13.15 -20.50
N ALA A 8 16.53 -11.71 -21.23
CA ALA A 8 15.37 -10.84 -21.49
C ALA A 8 15.59 -9.49 -20.78
N ASP A 9 16.37 -8.69 -21.37
CA ASP A 9 16.45 -7.28 -20.89
C ASP A 9 15.07 -6.61 -20.95
N PRO A 10 14.41 -6.52 -19.76
CA PRO A 10 13.07 -5.88 -19.69
C PRO A 10 13.06 -4.52 -20.38
N ALA A 11 14.22 -4.03 -20.75
CA ALA A 11 14.26 -2.70 -21.41
C ALA A 11 14.34 -2.83 -22.93
N SER A 12 14.31 -4.03 -23.44
CA SER A 12 14.40 -4.21 -24.91
C SER A 12 13.09 -3.76 -25.57
N VAL A 13 13.26 -3.30 -26.79
CA VAL A 13 12.10 -2.73 -27.53
C VAL A 13 11.01 -3.80 -27.68
N TRP A 14 11.35 -5.05 -28.01
CA TRP A 14 10.27 -6.06 -28.17
C TRP A 14 9.54 -6.30 -26.85
N MET A 15 10.19 -6.17 -25.67
CA MET A 15 9.51 -6.34 -24.36
C MET A 15 8.55 -5.19 -24.11
N THR A 16 8.96 -4.01 -24.57
CA THR A 16 8.02 -2.88 -24.45
C THR A 16 6.74 -3.14 -25.22
N HIS A 17 6.90 -3.64 -26.47
CA HIS A 17 5.68 -3.96 -27.24
C HIS A 17 4.86 -5.05 -26.55
N LEU A 18 5.58 -6.05 -25.98
CA LEU A 18 4.83 -7.13 -25.30
C LEU A 18 4.09 -6.57 -24.08
N GLU A 19 4.75 -5.69 -23.31
CA GLU A 19 4.06 -5.07 -22.16
C GLU A 19 2.84 -4.26 -22.60
N ARG A 20 2.94 -3.54 -23.70
CA ARG A 20 1.77 -2.76 -24.17
C ARG A 20 0.64 -3.70 -24.62
N ALA A 21 1.07 -4.82 -25.34
CA ALA A 21 0.02 -5.78 -25.73
C ALA A 21 -0.67 -6.36 -24.48
N HIS A 22 0.18 -6.68 -23.48
CA HIS A 22 -0.40 -7.21 -22.24
C HIS A 22 -1.35 -6.20 -21.61
N ASP A 23 -0.98 -4.97 -21.46
CA ASP A 23 -1.85 -3.93 -20.89
C ASP A 23 -3.16 -3.82 -21.65
N ARG A 24 -3.11 -3.84 -23.03
CA ARG A 24 -4.34 -3.67 -23.84
C ARG A 24 -5.24 -4.89 -23.70
N ALA A 25 -4.63 -6.09 -23.62
CA ALA A 25 -5.47 -7.29 -23.44
C ALA A 25 -6.19 -7.26 -22.09
N HIS A 26 -5.49 -6.80 -21.06
CA HIS A 26 -6.17 -6.70 -19.75
C HIS A 26 -7.26 -5.61 -19.79
N ALA A 27 -6.95 -4.49 -20.49
CA ALA A 27 -8.00 -3.45 -20.60
C ALA A 27 -9.26 -4.01 -21.28
N ALA A 28 -9.05 -4.86 -22.30
CA ALA A 28 -10.22 -5.47 -22.97
C ALA A 28 -10.97 -6.39 -22.00
N ALA A 29 -10.20 -7.15 -21.27
CA ALA A 29 -10.86 -8.05 -20.30
C ALA A 29 -11.66 -7.25 -19.27
N ARG A 30 -11.14 -6.19 -18.81
CA ARG A 30 -11.87 -5.37 -17.82
C ARG A 30 -13.14 -4.78 -18.43
N SER A 31 -12.96 -4.36 -19.67
CA SER A 31 -14.16 -3.82 -20.35
C SER A 31 -15.28 -4.87 -20.39
N ILE A 32 -14.86 -6.14 -20.60
CA ILE A 32 -15.88 -7.22 -20.62
C ILE A 32 -16.47 -7.40 -19.22
N GLU A 33 -15.71 -7.33 -18.17
CA GLU A 33 -16.19 -7.57 -16.78
C GLU A 33 -17.10 -6.43 -16.31
N ASP A 34 -16.79 -5.24 -16.84
CA ASP A 34 -17.53 -4.07 -16.32
C ASP A 34 -18.82 -3.87 -17.11
N HIS A 35 -19.12 -4.76 -18.01
CA HIS A 35 -20.32 -4.56 -18.84
C HIS A 35 -21.57 -4.96 -18.03
N VAL A 36 -22.56 -3.95 -17.90
CA VAL A 36 -23.70 -4.07 -16.96
C VAL A 36 -24.96 -4.43 -17.78
N GLU A 37 -24.97 -5.65 -18.48
CA GLU A 37 -26.11 -6.25 -19.21
C GLU A 37 -25.69 -6.60 -20.65
N PRO A 38 -24.95 -7.59 -20.68
CA PRO A 38 -24.46 -7.93 -22.02
C PRO A 38 -25.55 -8.51 -22.91
N SER A 39 -25.67 -7.94 -24.10
CA SER A 39 -26.65 -8.45 -25.08
C SER A 39 -26.21 -9.78 -25.68
N ALA A 40 -24.91 -10.17 -25.35
CA ALA A 40 -24.36 -11.44 -25.89
C ALA A 40 -23.51 -12.13 -24.81
N HIS A 41 -23.45 -13.53 -25.06
CA HIS A 41 -22.61 -14.34 -24.15
C HIS A 41 -21.12 -14.05 -24.36
N LEU A 42 -20.45 -13.38 -23.31
CA LEU A 42 -19.07 -12.87 -23.49
C LEU A 42 -18.08 -13.81 -22.81
N ALA A 43 -18.53 -14.93 -22.24
CA ALA A 43 -17.62 -15.87 -21.53
C ALA A 43 -16.59 -16.48 -22.50
N PRO A 44 -16.97 -16.83 -23.71
CA PRO A 44 -15.97 -17.40 -24.64
C PRO A 44 -14.89 -16.36 -25.01
N ALA A 45 -15.35 -15.11 -25.21
CA ALA A 45 -14.32 -14.08 -25.49
C ALA A 45 -13.35 -13.94 -24.32
N ALA A 46 -13.84 -13.93 -23.10
CA ALA A 46 -12.95 -13.82 -21.92
C ALA A 46 -11.97 -14.99 -21.85
N ARG A 47 -12.46 -16.21 -22.15
CA ARG A 47 -11.56 -17.38 -22.12
C ARG A 47 -10.44 -17.26 -23.16
N ARG A 48 -10.81 -16.73 -24.33
CA ARG A 48 -9.74 -16.58 -25.36
C ARG A 48 -8.70 -15.54 -24.91
N ILE A 49 -9.21 -14.49 -24.27
CA ILE A 49 -8.24 -13.50 -23.76
C ILE A 49 -7.35 -14.15 -22.70
N GLU A 50 -7.90 -14.99 -21.80
CA GLU A 50 -7.10 -15.67 -20.78
C GLU A 50 -6.03 -16.56 -21.42
N GLN A 51 -6.40 -17.27 -22.46
CA GLN A 51 -5.42 -18.13 -23.14
C GLN A 51 -4.34 -17.31 -23.85
N GLY A 52 -4.82 -16.18 -24.47
CA GLY A 52 -3.82 -15.29 -25.11
C GLY A 52 -2.81 -14.74 -24.09
N LEU A 53 -3.31 -14.36 -22.92
CA LEU A 53 -2.39 -13.81 -21.90
C LEU A 53 -1.45 -14.91 -21.38
N ALA A 54 -1.99 -16.10 -21.16
CA ALA A 54 -1.11 -17.20 -20.73
C ALA A 54 0.03 -17.43 -21.75
N ALA A 55 -0.31 -17.38 -23.05
CA ALA A 55 0.74 -17.52 -24.07
C ALA A 55 1.74 -16.37 -24.03
N MET A 56 1.26 -15.15 -23.75
CA MET A 56 2.20 -14.01 -23.62
C MET A 56 3.14 -14.23 -22.43
N TYR A 57 2.60 -14.78 -21.33
CA TYR A 57 3.49 -15.03 -20.17
C TYR A 57 4.55 -16.07 -20.53
N ASP A 58 4.16 -17.03 -21.37
CA ASP A 58 5.18 -17.98 -21.83
C ASP A 58 6.32 -17.27 -22.57
N VAL A 59 5.88 -16.21 -23.26
CA VAL A 59 6.92 -15.44 -24.00
C VAL A 59 7.79 -14.67 -23.00
N PHE A 60 7.15 -13.98 -22.03
CA PHE A 60 7.91 -13.17 -21.06
C PHE A 60 8.89 -14.05 -20.28
N ASP A 61 8.41 -15.20 -19.94
CA ASP A 61 9.14 -15.96 -18.91
C ASP A 61 9.99 -17.05 -19.57
N GLY A 62 9.87 -17.08 -20.92
CA GLY A 62 10.70 -18.07 -21.65
C GLY A 62 10.28 -19.51 -21.34
N ARG A 63 8.98 -19.78 -21.14
CA ARG A 63 8.54 -21.15 -20.78
C ARG A 63 8.16 -21.95 -22.02
N ALA A 64 7.97 -21.25 -23.11
CA ALA A 64 7.78 -21.90 -24.42
C ALA A 64 8.59 -21.18 -25.49
N ASP A 65 8.62 -21.88 -26.61
CA ASP A 65 9.28 -21.18 -27.74
C ASP A 65 8.60 -19.84 -28.03
N ARG A 66 9.38 -18.73 -27.97
CA ARG A 66 8.81 -17.37 -27.89
C ARG A 66 8.11 -16.98 -29.19
N PRO A 67 8.71 -17.27 -30.33
CA PRO A 67 7.98 -16.89 -31.55
C PRO A 67 6.65 -17.66 -31.67
N THR A 68 6.77 -18.92 -31.40
CA THR A 68 5.51 -19.70 -31.47
C THR A 68 4.50 -19.18 -30.44
N ALA A 69 4.92 -18.93 -29.27
CA ALA A 69 4.01 -18.43 -28.23
C ALA A 69 3.41 -17.07 -28.60
N ILE A 70 4.26 -16.18 -29.27
CA ILE A 70 3.71 -14.88 -29.72
C ILE A 70 2.60 -15.13 -30.74
N GLY A 71 2.83 -16.14 -31.68
CA GLY A 71 1.79 -16.48 -32.66
C GLY A 71 0.51 -16.98 -31.98
N VAL A 72 0.68 -17.84 -30.98
CA VAL A 72 -0.51 -18.38 -30.28
C VAL A 72 -1.25 -17.24 -29.57
N ALA A 73 -0.49 -16.38 -28.89
CA ALA A 73 -1.15 -15.24 -28.23
C ALA A 73 -1.94 -14.37 -29.23
N HIS A 74 -1.29 -14.10 -30.34
CA HIS A 74 -1.97 -13.27 -31.37
C HIS A 74 -3.26 -13.94 -31.84
N ALA A 75 -3.21 -15.21 -32.15
CA ALA A 75 -4.38 -15.92 -32.68
C ALA A 75 -5.53 -15.91 -31.65
N ARG A 76 -5.17 -16.18 -30.37
CA ARG A 76 -6.24 -16.22 -29.35
C ARG A 76 -6.87 -14.83 -29.14
N LEU A 77 -6.01 -13.79 -29.12
CA LEU A 77 -6.59 -12.43 -28.93
C LEU A 77 -7.39 -12.00 -30.15
N TRP A 78 -7.00 -12.45 -31.30
CA TRP A 78 -7.82 -12.12 -32.49
C TRP A 78 -9.17 -12.82 -32.43
N ASP A 79 -9.15 -14.10 -32.06
CA ASP A 79 -10.45 -14.79 -31.89
C ASP A 79 -11.35 -14.05 -30.90
N ALA A 80 -10.76 -13.61 -29.83
CA ALA A 80 -11.57 -12.83 -28.87
C ALA A 80 -12.10 -11.55 -29.51
N ALA A 81 -11.29 -10.88 -30.31
CA ALA A 81 -11.74 -9.63 -30.99
C ALA A 81 -12.96 -9.91 -31.87
N ILE A 82 -12.96 -11.06 -32.52
CA ILE A 82 -14.10 -11.40 -33.38
C ILE A 82 -15.37 -11.57 -32.52
N LEU A 83 -15.20 -12.20 -31.40
CA LEU A 83 -16.37 -12.45 -30.52
C LEU A 83 -16.88 -11.15 -29.92
N VAL A 84 -15.96 -10.27 -29.49
CA VAL A 84 -16.42 -9.01 -28.88
C VAL A 84 -17.01 -8.09 -29.96
N ALA A 85 -16.52 -8.16 -31.17
CA ALA A 85 -17.12 -7.36 -32.26
C ALA A 85 -18.57 -7.79 -32.51
N ARG A 86 -18.79 -9.04 -32.41
CA ARG A 86 -20.16 -9.53 -32.62
C ARG A 86 -21.08 -9.08 -31.48
N ALA A 87 -20.42 -8.89 -30.40
CA ALA A 87 -21.22 -8.49 -29.22
C ALA A 87 -21.36 -6.97 -29.14
N GLY A 88 -20.72 -6.17 -30.08
CA GLY A 88 -20.85 -4.70 -30.18
C GLY A 88 -20.09 -3.99 -29.05
N LEU A 89 -19.03 -4.61 -28.44
CA LEU A 89 -18.22 -3.90 -27.41
C LEU A 89 -17.01 -3.21 -28.05
N GLN A 90 -17.21 -1.92 -28.46
CA GLN A 90 -16.22 -1.23 -29.31
C GLN A 90 -14.93 -0.96 -28.51
N GLY A 91 -15.12 -0.61 -27.20
CA GLY A 91 -13.91 -0.35 -26.38
C GLY A 91 -12.99 -1.58 -26.31
N ALA A 92 -13.61 -2.76 -26.02
CA ALA A 92 -12.80 -3.99 -25.92
C ALA A 92 -12.21 -4.39 -27.29
N LEU A 93 -12.93 -4.11 -28.35
CA LEU A 93 -12.43 -4.46 -29.70
C LEU A 93 -11.20 -3.61 -30.05
N VAL A 94 -11.29 -2.29 -29.78
CA VAL A 94 -10.13 -1.42 -30.11
C VAL A 94 -8.91 -1.87 -29.31
N ALA A 95 -9.15 -2.17 -28.06
CA ALA A 95 -8.00 -2.59 -27.22
C ALA A 95 -7.39 -3.91 -27.75
N LEU A 96 -8.21 -4.87 -28.18
CA LEU A 96 -7.67 -6.16 -28.66
C LEU A 96 -6.95 -5.97 -30.00
N ARG A 97 -7.45 -5.11 -30.85
CA ARG A 97 -6.74 -4.87 -32.13
C ARG A 97 -5.37 -4.23 -31.88
N GLU A 98 -5.42 -3.29 -30.96
CA GLU A 98 -4.12 -2.66 -30.65
C GLU A 98 -3.15 -3.68 -30.02
N ALA A 99 -3.77 -4.56 -29.18
CA ALA A 99 -2.89 -5.59 -28.59
C ALA A 99 -2.28 -6.47 -29.68
N CYS A 100 -3.04 -6.88 -30.63
CA CYS A 100 -2.52 -7.71 -31.73
C CYS A 100 -1.45 -6.96 -32.54
N ALA A 101 -1.69 -5.67 -32.78
CA ALA A 101 -0.66 -4.88 -33.51
C ALA A 101 0.66 -4.84 -32.73
N GLU A 102 0.53 -4.69 -31.40
CA GLU A 102 1.77 -4.65 -30.58
C GLU A 102 2.48 -6.01 -30.59
N LEU A 103 1.71 -7.10 -30.66
CA LEU A 103 2.37 -8.43 -30.72
C LEU A 103 3.12 -8.61 -32.05
N VAL A 104 2.53 -8.08 -33.10
CA VAL A 104 3.25 -8.13 -34.40
C VAL A 104 4.55 -7.29 -34.31
N GLY A 105 4.39 -6.11 -33.64
CA GLY A 105 5.60 -5.29 -33.43
C GLY A 105 6.67 -6.04 -32.63
N ALA A 106 6.19 -6.72 -31.63
CA ALA A 106 7.17 -7.46 -30.79
C ALA A 106 7.85 -8.56 -31.61
N GLU A 107 7.09 -9.26 -32.37
CA GLU A 107 7.66 -10.33 -33.21
C GLU A 107 8.70 -9.78 -34.19
N GLY A 108 8.40 -8.62 -34.79
CA GLY A 108 9.31 -8.02 -35.80
C GLY A 108 10.65 -7.59 -35.17
N ARG A 109 10.68 -7.36 -33.89
CA ARG A 109 11.88 -6.79 -33.26
C ARG A 109 12.57 -7.81 -32.35
N PHE A 110 11.91 -9.03 -32.46
CA PHE A 110 12.50 -10.09 -31.63
C PHE A 110 13.91 -10.45 -32.14
N PRO A 111 14.83 -10.63 -31.04
CA PRO A 111 16.20 -10.90 -31.47
C PRO A 111 16.30 -12.22 -32.28
N ARG A 112 17.12 -12.14 -33.37
CA ARG A 112 17.27 -13.31 -34.26
C ARG A 112 18.31 -14.29 -33.68
N VAL A 113 18.86 -13.87 -32.48
CA VAL A 113 19.78 -14.80 -31.81
C VAL A 113 19.01 -15.52 -30.68
N PRO A 114 19.34 -16.87 -30.56
CA PRO A 114 18.65 -17.64 -29.51
C PRO A 114 18.94 -17.09 -28.11
N LEU A 115 17.85 -16.82 -27.38
CA LEU A 115 18.01 -16.34 -25.98
C LEU A 115 18.23 -17.54 -25.06
N ALA A 116 19.16 -17.30 -24.12
CA ALA A 116 19.43 -18.39 -23.16
C ALA A 116 18.14 -18.81 -22.45
N GLY A 117 17.91 -20.16 -22.49
CA GLY A 117 16.76 -20.74 -21.77
C GLY A 117 16.91 -20.61 -20.24
N ARG A 118 15.74 -20.91 -19.66
CA ARG A 118 15.67 -20.83 -18.17
C ARG A 118 16.54 -21.93 -17.54
N ALA A 119 17.50 -21.41 -16.54
CA ALA A 119 18.26 -22.48 -15.84
C ALA A 119 17.56 -22.84 -14.52
N ALA A 120 17.34 -24.16 -14.34
CA ALA A 120 16.77 -24.61 -13.05
C ALA A 120 17.68 -24.19 -11.88
N VAL A 121 17.05 -23.28 -11.03
CA VAL A 121 17.84 -22.85 -9.87
C VAL A 121 17.25 -23.52 -8.61
N GLU A 122 18.22 -24.06 -7.83
CA GLU A 122 17.75 -24.63 -6.54
C GLU A 122 17.14 -23.54 -5.64
N LEU A 123 15.99 -24.02 -5.06
CA LEU A 123 15.34 -23.06 -4.14
C LEU A 123 16.25 -22.74 -2.96
N GLN A 124 16.50 -21.42 -2.81
CA GLN A 124 17.33 -21.00 -1.67
C GLN A 124 16.51 -20.05 -0.78
N ALA A 125 16.68 -20.41 0.51
CA ALA A 125 15.95 -19.54 1.45
C ALA A 125 16.62 -18.17 1.56
N GLY A 126 15.78 -17.22 1.73
CA GLY A 126 16.29 -15.85 1.95
C GLY A 126 16.84 -15.66 3.36
N SER A 127 17.86 -14.81 3.51
CA SER A 127 18.41 -14.61 4.87
C SER A 127 18.05 -13.22 5.39
N THR A 128 18.32 -12.15 4.53
CA THR A 128 18.10 -10.78 5.06
C THR A 128 17.10 -10.04 4.18
N LEU A 129 17.12 -10.41 2.90
CA LEU A 129 16.14 -9.84 1.97
C LEU A 129 15.41 -10.96 1.22
N PRO A 130 14.18 -10.60 0.81
CA PRO A 130 13.44 -11.65 0.09
C PRO A 130 14.12 -12.02 -1.23
N PRO A 131 14.30 -13.37 -1.44
CA PRO A 131 14.89 -13.82 -2.72
C PRO A 131 13.84 -13.87 -3.84
N LEU A 132 14.38 -13.83 -5.02
CA LEU A 132 13.49 -14.18 -6.15
C LEU A 132 13.46 -15.70 -6.34
N HIS A 133 12.22 -16.32 -6.09
CA HIS A 133 12.13 -17.79 -6.20
C HIS A 133 11.74 -18.22 -7.63
N THR A 134 12.49 -19.24 -8.11
CA THR A 134 12.13 -19.84 -9.40
C THR A 134 11.45 -21.20 -9.17
N ILE A 135 10.16 -21.25 -9.63
CA ILE A 135 9.38 -22.50 -9.47
C ILE A 135 9.06 -23.06 -10.85
N GLU A 136 9.49 -24.34 -11.00
CA GLU A 136 9.11 -24.96 -12.29
C GLU A 136 7.59 -25.21 -12.34
N ARG A 137 6.91 -24.41 -13.24
CA ARG A 137 5.43 -24.49 -13.33
C ARG A 137 4.98 -23.94 -14.68
N ALA A 138 3.66 -24.29 -14.98
CA ALA A 138 3.06 -23.61 -16.16
C ALA A 138 2.71 -22.15 -15.80
N SER A 139 2.55 -21.38 -16.94
CA SER A 139 2.18 -19.97 -16.67
C SER A 139 0.81 -19.89 -15.96
N LEU A 140 0.76 -18.91 -15.06
CA LEU A 140 -0.50 -18.76 -14.30
C LEU A 140 -1.54 -18.04 -15.17
N MET A 141 -2.50 -18.82 -15.47
CA MET A 141 -3.52 -18.28 -16.37
C MET A 141 -4.50 -17.39 -15.57
N PRO A 142 -4.78 -16.21 -16.12
CA PRO A 142 -5.75 -15.35 -15.40
C PRO A 142 -7.19 -15.87 -15.55
N SER A 143 -8.01 -15.36 -14.54
CA SER A 143 -9.44 -15.73 -14.65
C SER A 143 -10.30 -14.45 -14.67
N PHE A 144 -11.01 -14.33 -15.79
CA PHE A 144 -11.87 -13.13 -15.92
C PHE A 144 -13.34 -13.56 -15.87
N ARG A 145 -14.19 -12.71 -15.06
CA ARG A 145 -15.62 -13.08 -14.89
C ARG A 145 -16.49 -12.27 -15.87
N ALA A 146 -17.09 -13.04 -16.87
CA ALA A 146 -18.04 -12.36 -17.77
C ALA A 146 -19.46 -12.37 -17.17
N PRO A 147 -20.08 -11.16 -17.24
CA PRO A 147 -21.44 -11.13 -16.68
C PRO A 147 -22.40 -12.04 -17.46
N PRO A 148 -23.29 -12.72 -16.66
CA PRO A 148 -24.26 -13.58 -17.36
C PRO A 148 -25.26 -12.76 -18.19
N VAL A 149 -25.80 -13.38 -19.36
CA VAL A 149 -26.82 -12.71 -20.19
C VAL A 149 -28.16 -12.72 -19.43
N PRO A 150 -28.75 -11.41 -19.24
CA PRO A 150 -30.03 -11.39 -18.52
C PRO A 150 -31.09 -12.27 -19.22
N GLU A 151 -31.77 -13.19 -18.38
CA GLU A 151 -32.85 -14.04 -18.94
C GLU A 151 -33.98 -13.17 -19.52
N PRO A 152 -34.38 -13.47 -20.84
CA PRO A 152 -35.48 -12.69 -21.43
C PRO A 152 -36.69 -12.60 -20.46
N GLU A 153 -37.05 -11.26 -20.04
CA GLU A 153 -38.30 -11.06 -19.26
C GLU A 153 -39.48 -11.78 -19.93
N GLU A 154 -39.89 -13.01 -19.42
CA GLU A 154 -41.12 -13.70 -19.92
C GLU A 154 -42.20 -12.68 -20.32
N GLU A 155 -42.30 -12.24 -21.59
CA GLU A 155 -43.45 -11.46 -22.15
C GLU A 155 -44.77 -11.89 -21.49
N ALA A 156 -45.13 -11.30 -20.32
CA ALA A 156 -46.50 -11.52 -19.81
C ALA A 156 -47.48 -11.79 -20.97
N ALA A 157 -47.78 -13.07 -21.37
CA ALA A 157 -48.92 -13.38 -22.25
C ALA A 157 -50.02 -12.31 -22.14
N VAL A 158 -50.04 -11.21 -22.91
CA VAL A 158 -51.26 -10.36 -23.02
C VAL A 158 -52.51 -11.25 -23.08
N ILE A 159 -53.08 -11.55 -21.97
CA ILE A 159 -54.36 -12.29 -21.91
C ILE A 159 -55.44 -11.50 -22.66
N ASP A 160 -55.79 -11.87 -23.89
CA ASP A 160 -56.92 -11.27 -24.63
C ASP A 160 -58.25 -11.48 -23.87
N LEU A 161 -58.46 -10.66 -22.78
CA LEU A 161 -59.80 -10.84 -22.19
C LEU A 161 -60.82 -10.02 -22.98
N PRO A 162 -61.94 -10.67 -23.54
CA PRO A 162 -62.97 -9.93 -24.28
C PRO A 162 -63.46 -8.69 -23.50
N GLU A 163 -63.51 -7.42 -24.12
CA GLU A 163 -63.99 -6.17 -23.48
C GLU A 163 -65.46 -6.32 -23.04
N PRO A 164 -65.75 -6.33 -21.74
CA PRO A 164 -67.10 -6.63 -21.27
C PRO A 164 -68.09 -5.51 -21.64
N THR A 165 -69.21 -5.81 -22.23
CA THR A 165 -70.22 -4.79 -22.64
C THR A 165 -71.35 -4.73 -21.61
N THR A 166 -71.19 -5.51 -20.40
CA THR A 166 -72.17 -5.38 -19.31
C THR A 166 -71.45 -5.50 -17.96
N PHE A 167 -72.00 -4.88 -16.84
CA PHE A 167 -71.40 -4.83 -15.49
C PHE A 167 -71.31 -6.24 -14.88
N GLU A 168 -72.13 -7.16 -15.28
CA GLU A 168 -72.03 -8.57 -14.82
C GLU A 168 -70.91 -9.32 -15.53
N GLU A 169 -70.55 -8.93 -16.69
CA GLU A 169 -69.44 -9.52 -17.48
C GLU A 169 -68.09 -8.94 -17.05
N LEU A 170 -68.17 -7.73 -16.46
CA LEU A 170 -66.93 -7.14 -15.91
C LEU A 170 -66.57 -7.79 -14.56
N ALA A 171 -67.61 -8.16 -13.81
CA ALA A 171 -67.33 -8.81 -12.50
C ALA A 171 -66.84 -10.25 -12.72
N ALA A 172 -67.30 -10.86 -13.77
CA ALA A 172 -66.86 -12.23 -14.09
C ALA A 172 -65.44 -12.24 -14.69
N VAL A 173 -65.10 -11.18 -15.44
CA VAL A 173 -63.74 -11.08 -16.02
C VAL A 173 -62.74 -10.69 -14.92
N ALA A 174 -63.21 -9.95 -13.90
CA ALA A 174 -62.33 -9.55 -12.76
C ALA A 174 -62.09 -10.73 -11.82
N GLU A 175 -63.10 -11.57 -11.72
CA GLU A 175 -62.92 -12.76 -10.86
C GLU A 175 -62.04 -13.81 -11.55
N LYS A 176 -62.17 -13.87 -12.82
CA LYS A 176 -61.30 -14.78 -13.59
C LYS A 176 -59.84 -14.29 -13.63
N ALA A 177 -59.67 -13.00 -13.63
CA ALA A 177 -58.30 -12.45 -13.60
C ALA A 177 -57.67 -12.63 -12.20
N ARG A 178 -58.55 -12.60 -11.16
CA ARG A 178 -58.04 -12.78 -9.78
C ARG A 178 -57.66 -14.25 -9.54
N ARG A 179 -58.40 -15.15 -10.11
CA ARG A 179 -58.09 -16.59 -9.96
C ARG A 179 -56.84 -16.99 -10.74
N MET A 180 -56.61 -16.27 -11.73
CA MET A 180 -55.44 -16.62 -12.58
C MET A 180 -54.16 -16.02 -11.98
N THR A 181 -54.38 -14.87 -11.29
CA THR A 181 -53.21 -14.27 -10.59
C THR A 181 -52.85 -15.11 -9.36
N GLN A 182 -53.86 -15.67 -8.81
CA GLN A 182 -53.60 -16.51 -7.62
C GLN A 182 -52.98 -17.85 -8.04
N ASP A 183 -53.35 -18.42 -9.15
CA ASP A 183 -52.76 -19.67 -9.68
C ASP A 183 -51.31 -19.45 -10.15
N ARG A 184 -51.02 -18.24 -10.60
CA ARG A 184 -49.64 -17.93 -11.02
C ARG A 184 -48.74 -17.71 -9.79
N ALA A 185 -49.35 -17.09 -8.77
CA ALA A 185 -48.57 -16.89 -7.52
C ALA A 185 -48.28 -18.24 -6.85
N GLN A 186 -49.17 -19.16 -7.06
CA GLN A 186 -48.96 -20.49 -6.45
C GLN A 186 -48.00 -21.33 -7.31
N ALA A 187 -47.98 -21.13 -8.63
CA ALA A 187 -47.04 -21.84 -9.53
C ALA A 187 -45.62 -21.30 -9.39
N LEU A 188 -45.47 -20.03 -9.07
CA LEU A 188 -44.13 -19.43 -8.85
C LEU A 188 -43.60 -19.81 -7.47
N THR A 189 -44.48 -20.02 -6.51
CA THR A 189 -44.06 -20.51 -5.18
C THR A 189 -43.74 -22.01 -5.24
N GLY A 190 -44.36 -22.76 -6.18
CA GLY A 190 -44.06 -24.20 -6.37
C GLY A 190 -42.73 -24.41 -7.12
N ARG A 191 -42.29 -23.43 -7.94
CA ARG A 191 -41.02 -23.53 -8.68
C ARG A 191 -39.84 -23.07 -7.83
N LEU A 192 -40.09 -22.24 -6.83
CA LEU A 192 -39.02 -21.78 -5.90
C LEU A 192 -38.81 -22.82 -4.80
N LYS A 193 -39.71 -23.84 -4.64
CA LYS A 193 -39.54 -24.92 -3.64
C LYS A 193 -38.99 -26.18 -4.30
N ALA A 194 -38.73 -26.13 -5.66
CA ALA A 194 -38.12 -27.32 -6.27
C ALA A 194 -36.58 -27.24 -6.22
N PRO A 195 -35.94 -28.14 -5.39
CA PRO A 195 -34.49 -28.10 -5.26
C PRO A 195 -33.78 -28.29 -6.62
N PRO A 196 -32.67 -27.48 -6.92
CA PRO A 196 -31.89 -27.69 -8.16
C PRO A 196 -31.39 -29.15 -8.26
N ALA A 197 -31.82 -29.92 -9.30
CA ALA A 197 -31.25 -31.22 -9.72
C ALA A 197 -29.72 -31.24 -9.54
N ALA A 198 -29.24 -31.49 -8.32
CA ALA A 198 -27.86 -31.84 -7.87
C ALA A 198 -27.34 -33.06 -8.64
N THR A 199 -26.73 -32.90 -9.84
CA THR A 199 -25.73 -33.90 -10.31
C THR A 199 -24.44 -33.77 -9.49
N ALA A 200 -24.50 -34.12 -8.20
CA ALA A 200 -23.22 -34.58 -7.60
C ALA A 200 -23.50 -35.72 -6.62
N LYS A 201 -23.45 -36.98 -7.05
CA LYS A 201 -23.31 -38.19 -6.21
C LYS A 201 -22.69 -37.87 -4.84
N VAL A 202 -23.44 -37.32 -3.88
CA VAL A 202 -23.14 -37.21 -2.43
C VAL A 202 -23.11 -38.63 -1.84
N GLU A 203 -21.96 -39.28 -1.92
CA GLU A 203 -21.68 -40.45 -1.06
C GLU A 203 -22.36 -40.32 0.31
N ALA A 204 -23.45 -40.99 0.52
CA ALA A 204 -24.24 -41.28 1.73
C ALA A 204 -23.42 -41.05 3.00
N PRO A 205 -23.87 -40.20 3.96
CA PRO A 205 -23.23 -40.01 5.28
C PRO A 205 -23.23 -41.31 6.10
N VAL A 206 -22.02 -41.89 6.33
CA VAL A 206 -21.75 -42.96 7.32
C VAL A 206 -22.40 -42.60 8.65
N GLU A 207 -23.64 -43.15 8.96
CA GLU A 207 -24.37 -43.12 10.24
C GLU A 207 -23.43 -43.33 11.43
N VAL A 208 -22.89 -42.20 12.06
CA VAL A 208 -22.09 -42.32 13.30
C VAL A 208 -23.07 -42.42 14.49
N PRO A 209 -22.95 -43.47 15.37
CA PRO A 209 -23.80 -43.61 16.56
C PRO A 209 -23.71 -42.38 17.48
N PRO A 210 -24.84 -41.95 18.08
CA PRO A 210 -24.88 -40.80 19.00
C PRO A 210 -24.06 -41.05 20.27
N GLY A 211 -22.81 -40.39 20.31
CA GLY A 211 -22.03 -40.26 21.57
C GLY A 211 -20.61 -39.77 21.26
N PHE A 212 -20.21 -38.48 21.73
CA PHE A 212 -18.90 -37.81 21.95
C PHE A 212 -17.77 -38.59 21.30
N ALA A 213 -18.02 -39.30 20.11
CA ALA A 213 -16.83 -39.91 19.46
C ALA A 213 -16.25 -38.93 18.43
N PHE A 214 -15.44 -37.89 18.87
CA PHE A 214 -14.48 -37.13 18.04
C PHE A 214 -14.12 -37.90 16.77
N ALA A 215 -15.16 -38.07 15.82
CA ALA A 215 -14.71 -38.60 14.51
C ALA A 215 -13.63 -37.68 13.91
N PRO A 216 -12.27 -38.05 14.04
CA PRO A 216 -11.24 -37.22 13.40
C PRO A 216 -11.62 -36.83 11.96
N PRO A 217 -11.62 -35.44 11.74
CA PRO A 217 -11.89 -35.02 10.36
C PRO A 217 -11.17 -35.93 9.34
N PRO A 218 -11.92 -36.25 8.27
CA PRO A 218 -11.28 -37.04 7.23
C PRO A 218 -9.87 -36.52 6.90
N PRO A 219 -8.87 -37.47 6.71
CA PRO A 219 -7.51 -37.09 6.33
C PRO A 219 -7.50 -36.18 5.09
N LEU A 220 -6.74 -35.04 5.20
CA LEU A 220 -6.63 -34.09 4.07
C LEU A 220 -5.86 -34.73 2.90
N ASP A 221 -6.50 -34.62 1.77
CA ASP A 221 -5.67 -35.03 0.61
C ASP A 221 -4.53 -34.02 0.37
N GLU A 222 -3.49 -34.53 -0.34
CA GLU A 222 -2.25 -33.74 -0.51
C GLU A 222 -2.55 -32.32 -1.02
N GLY A 223 -3.42 -32.17 -1.98
CA GLY A 223 -3.78 -30.84 -2.51
C GLY A 223 -4.41 -29.93 -1.44
N ALA A 224 -5.32 -30.58 -0.67
CA ALA A 224 -6.00 -29.79 0.38
C ALA A 224 -4.99 -29.37 1.46
N PHE A 225 -4.03 -30.26 1.69
CA PHE A 225 -2.95 -29.90 2.64
C PHE A 225 -2.15 -28.70 2.14
N VAL A 226 -1.79 -28.69 0.85
CA VAL A 226 -0.98 -27.59 0.28
C VAL A 226 -1.80 -26.29 0.30
N ARG A 227 -3.05 -26.35 0.00
CA ARG A 227 -3.87 -25.12 -0.05
C ARG A 227 -4.04 -24.52 1.36
N ARG A 228 -4.25 -25.43 2.29
CA ARG A 228 -4.38 -24.91 3.68
C ARG A 228 -3.09 -24.20 4.13
N TRP A 229 -1.96 -24.81 3.85
CA TRP A 229 -0.70 -24.17 4.30
C TRP A 229 -0.40 -22.91 3.47
N ALA A 230 -0.76 -22.99 2.18
CA ALA A 230 -0.58 -21.76 1.38
C ALA A 230 -1.41 -20.61 1.97
N ARG A 231 -2.57 -20.91 2.42
CA ARG A 231 -3.41 -19.85 3.02
C ARG A 231 -2.76 -19.33 4.32
N GLU A 232 -2.25 -20.22 5.14
CA GLU A 232 -1.58 -19.75 6.37
C GLU A 232 -0.40 -18.83 6.06
N CYS A 233 0.36 -19.27 5.05
CA CYS A 233 1.50 -18.41 4.68
C CYS A 233 1.01 -17.07 4.10
N PHE A 234 -0.01 -17.16 3.27
CA PHE A 234 -0.55 -15.92 2.65
C PHE A 234 -1.01 -14.95 3.73
N ASP A 235 -1.76 -15.41 4.72
CA ASP A 235 -2.26 -14.52 5.79
C ASP A 235 -1.10 -13.98 6.64
N GLU A 236 -0.17 -14.88 6.90
CA GLU A 236 0.99 -14.44 7.69
C GLU A 236 1.78 -13.34 6.95
N ILE A 237 1.97 -13.50 5.66
CA ILE A 237 2.72 -12.48 4.89
C ILE A 237 1.97 -11.16 4.94
N GLY A 238 0.69 -11.22 4.73
CA GLY A 238 -0.10 -9.97 4.77
C GLY A 238 -0.01 -9.31 6.15
N MET A 239 -0.15 -10.07 7.21
CA MET A 239 -0.12 -9.50 8.59
C MET A 239 1.27 -8.92 8.91
N LEU A 240 2.29 -9.72 8.60
CA LEU A 240 3.65 -9.24 8.94
C LEU A 240 4.02 -8.02 8.09
N GLY A 241 3.52 -8.02 6.84
CA GLY A 241 3.82 -6.83 6.00
C GLY A 241 3.32 -5.54 6.63
N LEU A 242 2.22 -5.62 7.34
CA LEU A 242 1.66 -4.37 7.92
C LEU A 242 2.26 -4.11 9.30
N GLN A 243 2.87 -5.10 9.98
CA GLN A 243 3.34 -4.93 11.37
C GLN A 243 4.84 -4.66 11.40
N ARG A 244 5.44 -4.79 10.21
CA ARG A 244 6.92 -4.72 10.23
C ARG A 244 7.37 -3.27 10.40
N THR A 245 6.35 -2.33 10.52
CA THR A 245 6.75 -0.94 10.77
C THR A 245 6.74 -0.67 12.29
N PRO A 246 7.88 -0.13 12.74
CA PRO A 246 7.96 0.08 14.19
C PRO A 246 6.92 1.11 14.67
N LEU A 247 6.33 0.80 15.86
CA LEU A 247 5.45 1.81 16.50
C LEU A 247 6.27 2.78 17.35
N PRO A 248 5.59 3.94 17.61
CA PRO A 248 6.33 4.91 18.43
C PRO A 248 6.83 4.29 19.74
N GLY A 249 8.22 4.39 19.90
CA GLY A 249 8.81 3.88 21.17
C GLY A 249 9.50 2.54 20.95
N ASP A 250 9.10 1.86 19.85
CA ASP A 250 9.77 0.58 19.55
C ASP A 250 11.16 0.80 18.95
N ASP A 251 12.00 -0.14 19.40
CA ASP A 251 13.28 -0.17 18.66
C ASP A 251 13.07 -0.72 17.24
N TRP A 252 13.51 0.13 16.24
CA TRP A 252 13.19 -0.27 14.85
C TRP A 252 13.96 -1.52 14.45
N ARG A 253 15.12 -1.83 15.10
CA ARG A 253 15.85 -3.08 14.75
C ARG A 253 15.11 -4.30 15.27
N ALA A 254 14.20 -4.03 16.22
CA ALA A 254 13.41 -5.19 16.71
C ALA A 254 12.51 -5.75 15.61
N CYS A 255 12.31 -4.94 14.56
CA CYS A 255 11.44 -5.41 13.45
C CYS A 255 12.14 -6.50 12.63
N GLN A 256 13.43 -6.74 12.87
CA GLN A 256 14.18 -7.74 12.08
C GLN A 256 13.57 -9.14 12.27
N ALA A 257 13.12 -9.38 13.50
CA ALA A 257 12.51 -10.71 13.72
C ALA A 257 11.24 -10.87 12.88
N LEU A 258 10.43 -9.78 12.85
CA LEU A 258 9.21 -9.86 12.01
C LEU A 258 9.56 -9.98 10.52
N GLU A 259 10.55 -9.26 10.10
CA GLU A 259 10.95 -9.34 8.67
C GLU A 259 11.47 -10.75 8.34
N ALA A 260 12.22 -11.41 9.30
CA ALA A 260 12.73 -12.77 9.05
C ALA A 260 11.54 -13.75 8.92
N ARG A 261 10.52 -13.54 9.75
CA ARG A 261 9.32 -14.40 9.64
C ARG A 261 8.59 -14.19 8.32
N LEU A 262 8.51 -12.92 7.95
CA LEU A 262 7.88 -12.64 6.63
C LEU A 262 8.62 -13.36 5.51
N ILE A 263 9.97 -13.32 5.54
CA ILE A 263 10.78 -13.94 4.47
C ILE A 263 10.61 -15.47 4.54
N ASN A 264 10.54 -16.00 5.73
CA ASN A 264 10.36 -17.46 5.84
C ASN A 264 9.00 -17.89 5.31
N ALA A 265 7.99 -17.08 5.58
CA ALA A 265 6.66 -17.42 5.04
C ALA A 265 6.66 -17.39 3.50
N ILE A 266 7.36 -16.47 2.95
CA ILE A 266 7.44 -16.44 1.46
C ILE A 266 8.21 -17.66 0.95
N ASP A 267 9.32 -18.00 1.66
CA ASP A 267 10.10 -19.19 1.25
C ASP A 267 9.25 -20.45 1.37
N ALA A 268 8.48 -20.47 2.47
CA ALA A 268 7.66 -21.68 2.67
C ALA A 268 6.60 -21.80 1.57
N LEU A 269 5.99 -20.66 1.25
CA LEU A 269 5.00 -20.71 0.17
C LEU A 269 5.62 -21.17 -1.15
N ALA A 270 6.82 -20.65 -1.47
CA ALA A 270 7.50 -21.07 -2.72
C ALA A 270 7.83 -22.57 -2.66
N ALA A 271 8.14 -23.10 -1.51
CA ALA A 271 8.51 -24.52 -1.37
C ALA A 271 7.30 -25.43 -1.55
N LEU A 272 6.12 -24.87 -1.31
CA LEU A 272 4.90 -25.70 -1.47
C LEU A 272 4.64 -26.00 -2.94
N GLY A 273 5.30 -25.21 -3.88
CA GLY A 273 5.36 -25.66 -5.29
C GLY A 273 4.20 -25.03 -6.10
N PRO A 274 3.96 -25.48 -7.28
CA PRO A 274 3.08 -24.87 -8.29
C PRO A 274 1.60 -24.91 -7.86
N VAL A 275 1.21 -25.95 -7.10
CA VAL A 275 -0.21 -26.01 -6.69
C VAL A 275 -0.52 -24.82 -5.76
N ALA A 276 0.36 -24.52 -4.88
CA ALA A 276 0.14 -23.36 -3.97
C ALA A 276 0.08 -22.04 -4.76
N MET A 277 0.94 -21.96 -5.76
CA MET A 277 1.00 -20.69 -6.51
C MET A 277 -0.31 -20.48 -7.30
N ALA A 278 -0.87 -21.52 -7.79
CA ALA A 278 -2.11 -21.37 -8.58
C ALA A 278 -3.27 -20.91 -7.70
N HIS A 279 -3.06 -21.01 -6.36
CA HIS A 279 -4.20 -20.70 -5.47
C HIS A 279 -4.05 -19.31 -4.84
N VAL A 280 -2.98 -18.62 -5.06
CA VAL A 280 -2.71 -17.35 -4.33
C VAL A 280 -3.66 -16.27 -4.85
N GLU A 281 -3.84 -16.15 -6.15
CA GLU A 281 -4.70 -15.06 -6.67
C GLU A 281 -6.15 -15.24 -6.22
N PRO A 282 -6.72 -16.42 -6.35
CA PRO A 282 -8.11 -16.59 -5.90
C PRO A 282 -8.29 -16.21 -4.43
N MET A 283 -7.29 -16.44 -3.63
CA MET A 283 -7.43 -16.08 -2.20
C MET A 283 -7.62 -14.57 -2.04
N ALA A 284 -6.92 -13.84 -2.87
CA ALA A 284 -7.06 -12.37 -2.75
C ALA A 284 -8.34 -11.88 -3.45
N MET A 285 -8.74 -12.53 -4.52
CA MET A 285 -9.87 -12.06 -5.35
C MET A 285 -11.20 -12.39 -4.64
N ASP A 286 -11.20 -13.41 -3.69
CA ASP A 286 -12.47 -13.85 -3.09
C ASP A 286 -12.83 -12.97 -1.89
N ALA A 287 -12.00 -11.90 -1.72
CA ALA A 287 -12.35 -11.02 -0.59
C ALA A 287 -13.49 -10.07 -1.00
N PRO A 288 -14.52 -10.02 -0.08
CA PRO A 288 -15.70 -9.21 -0.44
C PRO A 288 -15.37 -7.72 -0.55
N VAL A 289 -14.32 -7.31 0.25
CA VAL A 289 -13.94 -5.89 0.19
C VAL A 289 -12.41 -5.79 0.17
N ALA A 290 -12.03 -4.57 -0.29
CA ALA A 290 -10.57 -4.35 -0.34
C ALA A 290 -9.94 -4.55 1.04
N ASN A 291 -8.96 -5.37 1.03
CA ASN A 291 -8.21 -5.70 2.27
C ASN A 291 -6.72 -5.44 2.06
N SER A 292 -6.19 -4.48 2.88
CA SER A 292 -4.78 -4.07 2.68
C SER A 292 -3.82 -5.25 2.91
N MET A 293 -4.18 -6.18 3.83
CA MET A 293 -3.30 -7.34 4.08
C MET A 293 -3.23 -8.26 2.87
N SER A 294 -4.42 -8.50 2.35
CA SER A 294 -4.42 -9.39 1.17
C SER A 294 -3.71 -8.75 -0.03
N MET A 295 -3.94 -7.41 -0.17
CA MET A 295 -3.25 -6.72 -1.28
C MET A 295 -1.73 -6.74 -1.09
N PHE A 296 -1.30 -6.48 0.13
CA PHE A 296 0.16 -6.52 0.35
C PHE A 296 0.69 -7.93 0.07
N ALA A 297 -0.01 -8.96 0.57
CA ALA A 297 0.49 -10.36 0.42
C ALA A 297 0.60 -10.74 -1.07
N ILE A 298 -0.47 -10.51 -1.84
CA ILE A 298 -0.42 -10.94 -3.25
C ILE A 298 0.65 -10.14 -4.01
N ALA A 299 0.86 -8.82 -3.67
CA ALA A 299 1.90 -8.03 -4.38
C ALA A 299 3.29 -8.49 -3.97
N MET A 300 3.46 -8.75 -2.66
CA MET A 300 4.80 -9.19 -2.19
C MET A 300 5.12 -10.58 -2.75
N ILE A 301 4.14 -11.51 -2.69
CA ILE A 301 4.38 -12.87 -3.26
C ILE A 301 4.66 -12.76 -4.75
N GLY A 302 3.80 -11.99 -5.50
CA GLY A 302 4.04 -11.78 -6.94
C GLY A 302 5.42 -11.18 -7.23
N GLY A 303 5.92 -10.35 -6.30
CA GLY A 303 7.23 -9.69 -6.50
C GLY A 303 8.39 -10.62 -6.12
N CYS A 304 8.10 -11.73 -5.45
CA CYS A 304 9.20 -12.61 -5.01
C CYS A 304 9.19 -13.92 -5.79
N ILE A 305 8.23 -14.06 -6.65
CA ILE A 305 8.23 -15.26 -7.51
C ILE A 305 8.60 -14.84 -8.93
N GLU A 306 9.56 -15.68 -9.47
CA GLU A 306 10.04 -15.31 -10.82
C GLU A 306 8.90 -15.44 -11.84
N GLY A 307 8.89 -14.44 -12.74
CA GLY A 307 7.91 -14.53 -13.84
C GLY A 307 7.00 -13.30 -13.85
N ARG A 308 6.66 -12.90 -15.07
CA ARG A 308 5.75 -11.75 -15.26
C ARG A 308 4.31 -12.16 -14.92
N ASP A 309 4.02 -13.44 -15.05
CA ASP A 309 2.66 -13.91 -14.72
C ASP A 309 2.35 -13.74 -13.23
N ALA A 310 3.33 -13.99 -12.37
CA ALA A 310 3.07 -13.80 -10.92
C ALA A 310 2.76 -12.32 -10.61
N LEU A 311 3.56 -11.39 -11.21
CA LEU A 311 3.26 -9.96 -11.00
C LEU A 311 1.88 -9.59 -11.54
N ALA A 312 1.57 -10.25 -12.62
CA ALA A 312 0.27 -9.92 -13.25
C ALA A 312 -0.88 -10.30 -12.32
N CYS A 313 -0.68 -11.37 -11.50
CA CYS A 313 -1.73 -11.69 -10.52
C CYS A 313 -2.00 -10.52 -9.58
N ALA A 314 -0.92 -9.90 -9.08
CA ALA A 314 -1.09 -8.75 -8.17
C ALA A 314 -1.75 -7.56 -8.88
N GLU A 315 -1.44 -7.32 -10.17
CA GLU A 315 -2.04 -6.19 -10.91
C GLU A 315 -3.55 -6.41 -11.08
N ARG A 316 -3.84 -7.62 -11.26
CA ARG A 316 -5.29 -7.86 -11.45
C ARG A 316 -6.07 -7.58 -10.16
N VAL A 317 -5.48 -8.07 -9.06
CA VAL A 317 -6.18 -7.79 -7.78
C VAL A 317 -6.20 -6.27 -7.53
N LEU A 318 -5.13 -5.58 -7.89
CA LEU A 318 -5.11 -4.12 -7.76
C LEU A 318 -6.26 -3.46 -8.55
N HIS A 319 -6.46 -3.92 -9.75
CA HIS A 319 -7.49 -3.25 -10.58
C HIS A 319 -8.89 -3.67 -10.14
N ARG A 320 -8.99 -4.88 -9.63
CA ARG A 320 -10.32 -5.32 -9.16
C ARG A 320 -10.79 -4.44 -7.99
N PHE A 321 -9.85 -4.17 -7.10
CA PHE A 321 -10.30 -3.43 -5.91
C PHE A 321 -10.06 -1.93 -6.07
N GLY A 322 -9.41 -1.53 -7.25
CA GLY A 322 -9.34 -0.10 -7.62
C GLY A 322 -8.05 0.56 -7.10
N PRO A 323 -7.24 1.15 -7.97
CA PRO A 323 -5.96 1.78 -7.60
C PRO A 323 -6.17 3.17 -6.98
N ASN A 324 -7.42 3.69 -6.97
CA ASN A 324 -7.67 5.02 -6.36
C ASN A 324 -8.01 4.88 -4.87
N ASP A 325 -8.30 3.63 -4.50
CA ASP A 325 -8.49 3.42 -3.05
C ASP A 325 -7.14 3.46 -2.31
N PRO A 326 -6.96 4.38 -1.32
CA PRO A 326 -5.66 4.60 -0.66
C PRO A 326 -5.18 3.34 0.07
N ALA A 327 -6.15 2.56 0.68
CA ALA A 327 -5.71 1.33 1.39
C ALA A 327 -5.11 0.31 0.40
N VAL A 328 -5.69 0.23 -0.79
CA VAL A 328 -5.17 -0.71 -1.81
C VAL A 328 -3.86 -0.19 -2.39
N ALA A 329 -3.85 1.12 -2.72
CA ALA A 329 -2.65 1.70 -3.38
C ALA A 329 -1.44 1.65 -2.44
N GLU A 330 -1.72 1.92 -1.14
CA GLU A 330 -0.57 1.99 -0.20
C GLU A 330 0.00 0.57 0.05
N ALA A 331 -0.91 -0.35 0.15
CA ALA A 331 -0.42 -1.73 0.39
C ALA A 331 0.33 -2.28 -0.83
N PHE A 332 -0.23 -2.05 -1.99
CA PHE A 332 0.47 -2.52 -3.21
C PHE A 332 1.83 -1.85 -3.36
N ALA A 333 1.85 -0.48 -3.22
CA ALA A 333 3.14 0.25 -3.38
C ALA A 333 4.15 -0.19 -2.32
N ALA A 334 3.64 -0.44 -1.08
CA ALA A 334 4.56 -0.84 0.01
C ALA A 334 5.24 -2.17 -0.34
N ALA A 335 4.48 -3.09 -0.89
CA ALA A 335 5.08 -4.40 -1.26
C ALA A 335 6.04 -4.26 -2.44
N MET A 336 5.67 -3.47 -3.42
CA MET A 336 6.50 -3.39 -4.66
C MET A 336 7.79 -2.61 -4.39
N LYS A 337 7.81 -1.76 -3.35
CA LYS A 337 9.08 -1.09 -3.00
C LYS A 337 10.10 -2.11 -2.49
N LEU A 338 9.54 -3.30 -2.08
CA LEU A 338 10.45 -4.28 -1.44
C LEU A 338 10.69 -5.47 -2.36
N ALA A 339 9.91 -5.68 -3.28
CA ALA A 339 9.93 -6.91 -4.09
C ALA A 339 11.13 -6.91 -5.04
N PRO A 340 11.73 -8.14 -5.28
CA PRO A 340 12.96 -8.22 -6.08
C PRO A 340 12.67 -8.62 -7.53
N ASN A 341 11.45 -8.61 -7.93
CA ASN A 341 11.15 -9.13 -9.29
C ASN A 341 11.68 -8.17 -10.36
N PRO A 342 12.36 -8.71 -11.37
CA PRO A 342 13.00 -7.86 -12.39
C PRO A 342 11.96 -7.26 -13.37
N PHE A 343 10.79 -7.82 -13.44
CA PHE A 343 9.77 -7.26 -14.36
C PHE A 343 8.99 -6.13 -13.68
N ALA A 344 9.27 -5.91 -12.41
CA ALA A 344 8.53 -4.84 -11.69
C ALA A 344 8.72 -3.48 -12.36
N ARG A 345 9.93 -3.26 -12.79
CA ARG A 345 10.19 -1.95 -13.43
C ARG A 345 9.30 -1.74 -14.66
N SER A 346 9.29 -2.70 -15.57
CA SER A 346 8.44 -2.54 -16.77
C SER A 346 6.96 -2.49 -16.41
N ALA A 347 6.56 -3.32 -15.49
CA ALA A 347 5.14 -3.29 -15.10
C ALA A 347 4.75 -1.92 -14.52
N LEU A 348 5.54 -1.35 -13.68
CA LEU A 348 5.24 -0.03 -13.09
C LEU A 348 5.25 1.07 -14.15
N ARG A 349 6.02 0.96 -15.17
CA ARG A 349 5.97 2.00 -16.25
C ARG A 349 4.67 1.87 -17.06
N SER A 350 4.26 0.61 -17.13
CA SER A 350 2.93 0.49 -17.77
C SER A 350 1.86 1.20 -16.92
N LEU A 351 1.93 1.05 -15.58
CA LEU A 351 0.98 1.79 -14.72
C LEU A 351 1.18 3.30 -14.84
N TYR A 352 2.48 3.69 -14.95
CA TYR A 352 2.77 5.13 -15.10
C TYR A 352 2.11 5.70 -16.35
N ALA A 353 2.00 4.89 -17.41
CA ALA A 353 1.42 5.38 -18.69
C ALA A 353 -0.11 5.34 -18.63
N SER A 354 -0.68 4.87 -17.58
CA SER A 354 -2.14 4.75 -17.48
C SER A 354 -2.80 6.12 -17.32
N THR A 355 -4.05 6.17 -17.77
CA THR A 355 -4.79 7.46 -17.66
C THR A 355 -5.41 7.59 -16.26
N GLU A 356 -5.47 6.49 -15.52
CA GLU A 356 -6.00 6.55 -14.15
C GLU A 356 -4.97 7.13 -13.17
N PRO A 357 -5.31 8.15 -12.43
CA PRO A 357 -4.36 8.85 -11.56
C PRO A 357 -3.83 7.93 -10.44
N GLY A 358 -4.72 7.02 -9.91
CA GLY A 358 -4.25 6.08 -8.85
C GLY A 358 -3.10 5.19 -9.34
N CYS A 359 -3.17 4.74 -10.55
CA CYS A 359 -2.08 3.90 -11.10
C CYS A 359 -0.79 4.71 -11.25
N ARG A 360 -0.94 5.93 -11.77
CA ARG A 360 0.28 6.75 -11.97
C ARG A 360 0.93 7.08 -10.63
N ALA A 361 0.04 7.37 -9.67
CA ALA A 361 0.61 7.71 -8.35
C ALA A 361 1.38 6.51 -7.77
N ILE A 362 0.84 5.29 -7.86
CA ILE A 362 1.54 4.09 -7.36
C ILE A 362 2.89 3.93 -8.09
N ALA A 363 2.81 4.09 -9.40
CA ALA A 363 4.05 3.89 -10.19
C ALA A 363 5.13 4.91 -9.80
N VAL A 364 4.71 6.17 -9.65
CA VAL A 364 5.72 7.21 -9.35
C VAL A 364 6.29 6.98 -7.96
N GLU A 365 5.39 6.60 -7.06
CA GLU A 365 5.89 6.36 -5.69
C GLU A 365 6.95 5.25 -5.67
N VAL A 366 6.65 4.14 -6.35
CA VAL A 366 7.57 2.99 -6.27
C VAL A 366 8.82 3.27 -7.12
N LEU A 367 8.64 3.82 -8.35
CA LEU A 367 9.82 4.10 -9.21
C LEU A 367 10.75 5.12 -8.55
N ALA A 368 10.13 6.12 -7.89
CA ALA A 368 10.97 7.15 -7.22
C ALA A 368 11.70 6.52 -6.03
N HIS A 369 10.95 5.69 -5.31
CA HIS A 369 11.59 5.05 -4.14
C HIS A 369 12.77 4.17 -4.57
N ARG A 370 12.62 3.53 -5.70
CA ARG A 370 13.67 2.56 -6.11
C ARG A 370 14.74 3.25 -6.96
N GLY A 371 14.52 4.55 -7.24
CA GLY A 371 15.50 5.30 -8.06
C GLY A 371 15.46 4.86 -9.52
N TRP A 372 14.33 4.41 -9.99
CA TRP A 372 14.24 3.89 -11.38
C TRP A 372 13.65 4.95 -12.31
N LEU A 373 13.39 6.11 -11.78
CA LEU A 373 12.85 7.12 -12.71
C LEU A 373 13.97 7.65 -13.63
N GLU A 374 13.54 7.76 -14.91
CA GLU A 374 14.52 8.27 -15.90
C GLU A 374 14.40 9.79 -16.05
N SER A 375 15.48 10.30 -16.68
CA SER A 375 15.55 11.78 -16.77
C SER A 375 14.33 12.34 -17.52
N GLU A 376 13.89 11.68 -18.63
CA GLU A 376 12.71 12.18 -19.38
C GLU A 376 11.44 12.11 -18.54
N GLU A 377 11.36 11.05 -17.76
CA GLU A 377 10.17 10.93 -16.89
C GLU A 377 10.18 12.00 -15.79
N LEU A 378 11.32 12.28 -15.27
CA LEU A 378 11.40 13.35 -14.25
C LEU A 378 11.03 14.71 -14.85
N ALA A 379 11.48 14.92 -16.12
CA ALA A 379 11.10 16.19 -16.77
C ALA A 379 9.58 16.28 -16.93
N ALA A 380 8.99 15.15 -17.33
CA ALA A 380 7.51 15.16 -17.48
C ALA A 380 6.82 15.36 -16.13
N LEU A 381 7.36 14.76 -15.09
CA LEU A 381 6.73 14.87 -13.76
C LEU A 381 6.87 16.30 -13.21
N ALA A 382 7.92 16.94 -13.63
CA ALA A 382 8.06 18.34 -13.17
C ALA A 382 6.90 19.20 -13.69
N GLU A 383 6.29 18.67 -14.78
CA GLU A 383 5.16 19.46 -15.36
C GLU A 383 3.83 18.78 -15.02
N GLU A 384 3.79 17.97 -14.13
CA GLU A 384 2.58 17.19 -13.80
C GLU A 384 1.52 18.10 -13.15
N GLU A 385 0.25 17.81 -13.61
CA GLU A 385 -0.82 18.71 -13.11
C GLU A 385 -1.56 18.06 -11.93
N ASP A 386 -1.51 16.77 -11.95
CA ASP A 386 -2.17 16.12 -10.79
C ASP A 386 -1.34 16.30 -9.50
N PRO A 387 -1.92 16.95 -8.44
CA PRO A 387 -1.18 17.32 -7.22
C PRO A 387 -0.67 16.07 -6.46
N ARG A 388 -1.50 15.08 -6.48
CA ARG A 388 -1.06 13.86 -5.78
C ARG A 388 0.18 13.24 -6.44
N VAL A 389 0.23 13.14 -7.73
CA VAL A 389 1.39 12.55 -8.44
C VAL A 389 2.61 13.46 -8.30
N LEU A 390 2.38 14.75 -8.48
CA LEU A 390 3.53 15.67 -8.36
C LEU A 390 4.12 15.60 -6.95
N ALA A 391 3.23 15.51 -5.93
CA ALA A 391 3.75 15.43 -4.54
C ALA A 391 4.67 14.22 -4.38
N LEU A 392 4.35 13.10 -5.02
CA LEU A 392 5.19 11.88 -4.90
C LEU A 392 6.46 12.01 -5.72
N ALA A 393 6.48 12.86 -6.70
CA ALA A 393 7.66 12.99 -7.59
C ALA A 393 8.70 13.95 -7.00
N LEU A 394 8.29 14.84 -6.10
CA LEU A 394 9.17 15.96 -5.68
C LEU A 394 10.42 15.44 -4.95
N PRO A 395 10.27 14.44 -4.14
CA PRO A 395 11.49 13.95 -3.48
C PRO A 395 12.52 13.42 -4.51
N ALA A 396 12.03 12.71 -5.49
CA ALA A 396 12.98 12.20 -6.52
C ALA A 396 13.60 13.36 -7.31
N LEU A 397 12.78 14.39 -7.64
CA LEU A 397 13.38 15.56 -8.33
C LEU A 397 14.44 16.23 -7.45
N ALA A 398 14.14 16.25 -6.16
CA ALA A 398 15.10 16.90 -5.23
C ALA A 398 16.36 16.05 -5.11
N ALA A 399 16.17 14.76 -4.96
CA ALA A 399 17.33 13.88 -4.75
C ALA A 399 18.27 13.90 -5.95
N THR A 400 17.69 14.13 -7.18
CA THR A 400 18.56 14.11 -8.39
C THR A 400 18.96 15.54 -8.76
N ARG A 401 18.49 16.51 -7.97
CA ARG A 401 18.74 17.93 -8.30
C ARG A 401 18.40 18.22 -9.76
N HIS A 402 17.29 17.78 -10.12
CA HIS A 402 16.86 17.93 -11.52
C HIS A 402 16.58 19.41 -11.85
N PRO A 403 16.86 19.86 -13.09
CA PRO A 403 16.70 21.27 -13.49
C PRO A 403 15.24 21.74 -13.40
N GLY A 404 14.32 20.81 -13.50
CA GLY A 404 12.88 21.20 -13.47
C GLY A 404 12.38 21.34 -12.03
N LEU A 405 13.18 21.13 -11.01
CA LEU A 405 12.71 21.13 -9.60
C LEU A 405 12.22 22.53 -9.20
N GLU A 406 12.96 23.57 -9.64
CA GLU A 406 12.58 24.93 -9.19
C GLU A 406 11.18 25.31 -9.69
N ARG A 407 10.99 25.04 -10.89
CA ARG A 407 9.66 25.36 -11.43
C ARG A 407 8.57 24.52 -10.74
N ALA A 408 8.80 23.22 -10.53
CA ALA A 408 7.80 22.35 -9.86
C ALA A 408 7.51 22.82 -8.43
N LEU A 409 8.59 23.28 -7.72
CA LEU A 409 8.39 23.79 -6.34
C LEU A 409 7.54 25.05 -6.34
N GLY A 410 7.85 26.00 -7.31
CA GLY A 410 7.05 27.24 -7.38
C GLY A 410 5.55 26.97 -7.58
N ARG A 411 5.30 26.00 -8.42
CA ARG A 411 3.88 25.69 -8.69
C ARG A 411 3.23 25.00 -7.48
N ALA A 412 3.99 24.06 -6.94
CA ALA A 412 3.42 23.31 -5.80
C ALA A 412 3.11 24.25 -4.63
N LEU A 413 3.94 25.23 -4.39
CA LEU A 413 3.72 26.12 -3.23
C LEU A 413 2.59 27.11 -3.54
N ALA A 414 2.35 27.34 -4.81
CA ALA A 414 1.32 28.34 -5.16
C ALA A 414 -0.07 27.68 -5.18
N GLN A 415 -0.11 26.31 -5.33
CA GLN A 415 -1.37 25.57 -5.53
C GLN A 415 -2.01 25.26 -4.17
N GLY A 416 -2.89 25.94 -3.56
CA GLY A 416 -3.59 25.89 -2.24
C GLY A 416 -3.74 24.47 -1.72
N ASP A 417 -3.15 23.31 -2.40
CA ASP A 417 -3.27 21.94 -1.86
C ASP A 417 -2.24 21.71 -0.74
N VAL A 418 -2.76 21.29 0.48
CA VAL A 418 -1.91 21.28 1.69
C VAL A 418 -0.91 20.10 1.60
N HIS A 419 -1.33 18.98 0.98
CA HIS A 419 -0.38 17.83 0.90
C HIS A 419 0.74 18.12 -0.10
N LEU A 420 0.40 18.76 -1.14
CA LEU A 420 1.42 19.13 -2.13
C LEU A 420 2.40 20.18 -1.56
N GLN A 421 1.87 21.16 -0.83
CA GLN A 421 2.76 22.18 -0.23
C GLN A 421 3.71 21.53 0.77
N ALA A 422 3.12 20.61 1.55
CA ALA A 422 4.01 19.92 2.52
C ALA A 422 5.10 19.12 1.79
N ALA A 423 4.73 18.43 0.74
CA ALA A 423 5.73 17.67 -0.02
C ALA A 423 6.80 18.59 -0.63
N ALA A 424 6.33 19.76 -1.07
CA ALA A 424 7.31 20.72 -1.66
C ALA A 424 8.32 21.18 -0.60
N LEU A 425 7.82 21.47 0.60
CA LEU A 425 8.76 21.92 1.65
C LEU A 425 9.70 20.78 2.04
N ASP A 426 9.15 19.53 2.06
CA ASP A 426 10.06 18.41 2.34
C ASP A 426 11.11 18.26 1.24
N ALA A 427 10.70 18.41 0.00
CA ALA A 427 11.67 18.32 -1.11
C ALA A 427 12.72 19.44 -1.04
N MET A 428 12.26 20.63 -0.59
CA MET A 428 13.25 21.73 -0.46
C MET A 428 14.28 21.40 0.62
N ALA A 429 13.77 20.76 1.70
CA ALA A 429 14.75 20.35 2.75
C ALA A 429 15.72 19.30 2.21
N LEU A 430 15.19 18.39 1.44
CA LEU A 430 16.07 17.34 0.87
C LEU A 430 17.12 17.93 -0.07
N ALA A 431 16.74 19.01 -0.75
CA ALA A 431 17.67 19.59 -1.76
C ALA A 431 18.49 20.69 -1.12
N ALA A 432 18.36 20.81 0.21
CA ALA A 432 19.01 21.96 0.88
C ALA A 432 18.83 23.25 0.08
N HIS A 433 17.54 23.52 -0.20
CA HIS A 433 17.21 24.68 -1.05
C HIS A 433 17.37 25.98 -0.24
N PRO A 434 17.91 27.04 -0.85
CA PRO A 434 18.24 28.28 -0.12
C PRO A 434 16.97 29.03 0.33
N ARG A 435 15.88 28.76 -0.32
CA ARG A 435 14.65 29.53 0.06
C ARG A 435 13.74 28.67 0.93
N ALA A 436 14.27 27.59 1.43
CA ALA A 436 13.38 26.64 2.15
C ALA A 436 12.82 27.30 3.42
N ALA A 437 13.66 28.04 4.14
CA ALA A 437 13.16 28.64 5.40
C ALA A 437 12.10 29.71 5.12
N ALA A 438 12.44 30.56 4.13
CA ALA A 438 11.44 31.62 3.81
C ALA A 438 10.11 30.99 3.36
N ALA A 439 10.17 29.98 2.52
CA ALA A 439 8.93 29.34 2.03
C ALA A 439 8.17 28.68 3.20
N ALA A 440 8.89 28.00 4.10
CA ALA A 440 8.20 27.36 5.24
C ALA A 440 7.55 28.41 6.15
N ARG A 441 8.23 29.52 6.31
CA ARG A 441 7.62 30.61 7.11
C ARG A 441 6.32 31.10 6.46
N ALA A 442 6.41 31.35 5.17
CA ALA A 442 5.20 31.82 4.47
C ALA A 442 4.07 30.78 4.58
N ALA A 443 4.47 29.50 4.46
CA ALA A 443 3.44 28.45 4.52
C ALA A 443 2.84 28.36 5.94
N ALA A 444 3.70 28.62 6.94
CA ALA A 444 3.17 28.60 8.31
C ALA A 444 2.13 29.70 8.52
N ASP A 445 2.25 30.79 7.77
CA ASP A 445 1.26 31.88 7.90
C ASP A 445 0.08 31.66 6.96
N GLY A 446 0.17 30.61 6.13
CA GLY A 446 -0.88 30.40 5.10
C GLY A 446 -1.76 29.20 5.49
N ALA A 447 -2.13 28.44 4.38
CA ALA A 447 -3.12 27.35 4.55
C ALA A 447 -2.50 26.14 5.27
N LEU A 448 -1.14 25.98 5.04
CA LEU A 448 -0.51 24.81 5.68
C LEU A 448 -0.41 24.99 7.20
N GLY A 449 -0.40 26.20 7.69
CA GLY A 449 -0.50 26.50 9.12
C GLY A 449 0.58 25.80 9.95
N ASP A 450 0.14 25.10 11.04
CA ASP A 450 1.06 24.51 12.04
C ASP A 450 1.85 23.35 11.43
N ARG A 451 1.33 22.82 10.34
CA ARG A 451 2.06 21.67 9.73
C ARG A 451 3.38 22.11 9.11
N ALA A 452 3.63 23.42 8.96
CA ALA A 452 4.88 23.93 8.32
C ALA A 452 5.92 24.24 9.40
N LEU A 453 5.54 24.22 10.67
CA LEU A 453 6.41 24.80 11.72
C LEU A 453 7.62 23.89 11.95
N VAL A 454 7.38 22.59 11.92
CA VAL A 454 8.56 21.72 12.14
C VAL A 454 9.48 21.78 10.91
N ARG A 455 8.89 21.87 9.76
CA ARG A 455 9.73 22.03 8.54
C ARG A 455 10.57 23.31 8.63
N LEU A 456 9.93 24.39 9.16
CA LEU A 456 10.72 25.62 9.34
C LEU A 456 11.83 25.41 10.39
N ALA A 457 11.51 24.61 11.39
CA ALA A 457 12.53 24.38 12.44
C ALA A 457 13.72 23.59 11.87
N ILE A 458 13.45 22.76 10.91
CA ILE A 458 14.50 21.89 10.37
C ILE A 458 15.42 22.69 9.45
N VAL A 459 14.84 23.65 8.71
CA VAL A 459 15.69 24.27 7.67
C VAL A 459 16.04 25.70 8.11
N GLY A 460 15.41 26.20 9.24
CA GLY A 460 15.49 27.62 9.63
C GLY A 460 16.76 27.90 10.43
N GLY A 461 17.14 29.19 10.51
CA GLY A 461 18.28 29.66 11.32
C GLY A 461 17.80 30.25 12.66
N GLU A 462 18.74 30.94 13.25
CA GLU A 462 18.47 31.46 14.62
C GLU A 462 17.26 32.41 14.60
N ASP A 463 17.17 33.31 13.62
CA ASP A 463 16.03 34.26 13.59
C ASP A 463 14.69 33.52 13.47
N ASP A 464 14.71 32.47 12.69
CA ASP A 464 13.45 31.70 12.56
C ASP A 464 13.10 30.96 13.86
N ALA A 465 14.13 30.48 14.55
CA ALA A 465 13.86 29.86 15.88
C ALA A 465 13.23 30.88 16.85
N ARG A 466 13.75 32.07 16.82
CA ARG A 466 13.16 33.10 17.70
C ARG A 466 11.71 33.40 17.29
N ALA A 467 11.52 33.45 15.96
CA ALA A 467 10.13 33.68 15.50
C ALA A 467 9.21 32.53 15.93
N LEU A 468 9.72 31.32 15.86
CA LEU A 468 8.89 30.19 16.31
C LEU A 468 8.55 30.33 17.79
N LEU A 469 9.56 30.71 18.57
CA LEU A 469 9.27 30.93 20.00
C LEU A 469 8.22 32.02 20.19
N GLY A 470 8.39 33.16 19.46
CA GLY A 470 7.35 34.23 19.56
C GLY A 470 5.95 33.69 19.26
N ARG A 471 5.90 32.95 18.22
CA ARG A 471 4.58 32.38 17.85
C ARG A 471 4.04 31.46 18.95
N MET A 472 4.87 30.56 19.41
CA MET A 472 4.43 29.66 20.50
C MET A 472 3.94 30.45 21.71
N GLN A 473 4.62 31.53 22.09
CA GLN A 473 4.21 32.30 23.29
C GLN A 473 2.88 33.03 23.05
N ALA A 474 2.68 33.39 21.81
CA ALA A 474 1.40 34.10 21.53
C ALA A 474 0.23 33.11 21.57
N LYS A 475 0.46 31.95 20.95
CA LYS A 475 -0.59 30.94 20.92
C LYS A 475 0.04 29.53 20.98
N PRO A 476 0.11 29.03 22.24
CA PRO A 476 0.79 27.73 22.37
C PRO A 476 -0.07 26.57 21.84
N THR A 477 0.44 25.93 20.82
CA THR A 477 -0.13 24.64 20.34
C THR A 477 0.92 23.54 20.41
N PRO A 478 0.49 22.27 20.50
CA PRO A 478 1.48 21.17 20.53
C PRO A 478 2.45 21.25 19.34
N ALA A 479 1.99 21.63 18.21
CA ALA A 479 2.86 21.69 17.02
C ALA A 479 3.89 22.83 17.15
N SER A 480 3.42 24.02 17.65
CA SER A 480 4.39 25.14 17.80
C SER A 480 5.43 24.81 18.86
N VAL A 481 5.04 24.05 19.95
CA VAL A 481 6.01 23.68 21.01
C VAL A 481 6.99 22.65 20.44
N GLU A 482 6.41 21.71 19.66
CA GLU A 482 7.28 20.72 19.02
C GLU A 482 8.31 21.39 18.09
N ALA A 483 7.83 22.34 17.32
CA ALA A 483 8.76 23.03 16.39
C ALA A 483 9.89 23.74 17.16
N VAL A 484 9.54 24.35 18.32
CA VAL A 484 10.59 25.02 19.14
C VAL A 484 11.58 23.97 19.65
N GLY A 485 11.03 22.81 20.04
CA GLY A 485 11.94 21.73 20.45
C GLY A 485 12.88 21.30 19.32
N TRP A 486 12.33 21.16 18.11
CA TRP A 486 13.17 20.78 16.96
C TRP A 486 14.21 21.87 16.62
N ALA A 487 13.84 23.15 16.80
CA ALA A 487 14.78 24.25 16.46
C ALA A 487 15.97 24.24 17.43
N GLY A 488 15.66 23.92 18.73
CA GLY A 488 16.74 23.65 19.69
C GLY A 488 17.45 24.93 20.15
N TRP A 489 16.73 26.05 20.11
CA TRP A 489 17.34 27.32 20.57
C TRP A 489 17.30 27.39 22.10
N VAL A 490 18.51 27.61 22.75
CA VAL A 490 18.62 27.53 24.23
C VAL A 490 17.77 28.64 24.86
N GLY A 491 17.63 29.72 24.18
CA GLY A 491 16.85 30.85 24.73
C GLY A 491 15.38 30.48 24.93
N ALA A 492 14.93 29.37 24.38
CA ALA A 492 13.50 29.02 24.46
C ALA A 492 13.22 28.20 25.71
N VAL A 493 14.24 27.80 26.48
CA VAL A 493 14.07 26.83 27.58
C VAL A 493 13.21 27.45 28.68
N PRO A 494 13.41 28.68 29.05
CA PRO A 494 12.56 29.25 30.10
C PRO A 494 11.08 29.25 29.70
N ALA A 495 10.83 29.61 28.48
CA ALA A 495 9.41 29.61 28.05
C ALA A 495 8.83 28.18 28.07
N LEU A 496 9.59 27.20 27.70
CA LEU A 496 9.08 25.81 27.71
C LEU A 496 8.86 25.33 29.16
N LEU A 497 9.72 25.75 30.09
CA LEU A 497 9.49 25.39 31.50
C LEU A 497 8.19 25.99 32.02
N HIS A 498 7.95 27.24 31.54
CA HIS A 498 6.69 27.86 31.98
C HIS A 498 5.47 27.08 31.46
N LEU A 499 5.61 26.47 30.28
CA LEU A 499 4.46 25.78 29.66
C LEU A 499 4.19 24.45 30.38
N LEU A 500 5.10 23.96 31.20
CA LEU A 500 4.84 22.71 31.95
C LEU A 500 3.75 22.94 33.00
N GLU A 501 3.43 24.22 33.21
CA GLU A 501 2.37 24.52 34.19
C GLU A 501 1.05 24.83 33.47
N ALA A 502 1.07 24.64 32.18
CA ALA A 502 -0.17 24.94 31.43
C ALA A 502 -1.28 23.94 31.79
N GLU A 503 -2.55 24.44 31.63
CA GLU A 503 -3.69 23.56 31.98
C GLU A 503 -3.90 22.49 30.92
N GLU A 504 -3.55 22.87 29.72
CA GLU A 504 -3.77 21.90 28.62
C GLU A 504 -2.70 20.78 28.64
N GLN A 505 -3.22 19.53 28.75
CA GLN A 505 -2.32 18.37 28.93
C GLN A 505 -1.45 18.14 27.69
N GLU A 506 -1.98 18.30 26.52
CA GLU A 506 -1.20 18.04 25.28
C GLU A 506 -0.03 19.03 25.15
N THR A 507 -0.23 20.19 25.51
CA THR A 507 0.84 21.21 25.45
C THR A 507 1.91 20.92 26.51
N LYS A 508 1.48 20.46 27.68
CA LYS A 508 2.46 20.10 28.72
C LYS A 508 3.36 18.95 28.25
N LEU A 509 2.62 17.97 27.65
CA LEU A 509 3.41 16.81 27.16
C LEU A 509 4.37 17.22 26.06
N ALA A 510 3.90 18.12 25.21
CA ALA A 510 4.79 18.58 24.13
C ALA A 510 5.99 19.37 24.70
N ALA A 511 5.73 20.16 25.72
CA ALA A 511 6.82 20.95 26.34
C ALA A 511 7.86 20.01 26.98
N GLY A 512 7.32 19.01 27.77
CA GLY A 512 8.27 18.02 28.32
C GLY A 512 9.09 17.35 27.23
N ALA A 513 8.42 16.92 26.13
CA ALA A 513 9.16 16.27 25.01
C ALA A 513 10.18 17.22 24.38
N ALA A 514 9.77 18.53 24.21
CA ALA A 514 10.71 19.51 23.61
C ALA A 514 11.93 19.73 24.51
N LEU A 515 11.67 19.77 25.86
CA LEU A 515 12.80 19.97 26.78
C LEU A 515 13.72 18.74 26.76
N ASP A 516 13.08 17.60 26.77
CA ASP A 516 13.92 16.39 26.72
C ASP A 516 14.75 16.33 25.43
N ARG A 517 14.12 16.67 24.36
CA ARG A 517 14.88 16.63 23.09
C ARG A 517 16.04 17.63 23.12
N MET A 518 15.86 18.80 23.68
CA MET A 518 16.92 19.83 23.65
C MET A 518 17.99 19.53 24.69
N LEU A 519 17.54 19.04 25.86
CA LEU A 519 18.51 19.05 26.98
C LEU A 519 19.01 17.63 27.25
N GLY A 520 18.27 16.65 26.76
CA GLY A 520 18.73 15.24 26.91
C GLY A 520 18.86 14.87 28.38
N ALA A 521 18.00 15.36 29.22
CA ALA A 521 18.14 15.19 30.69
C ALA A 521 17.62 13.81 31.11
N ASN A 522 16.88 13.11 30.17
CA ASN A 522 16.31 11.77 30.42
C ASN A 522 15.48 11.75 31.71
N LEU A 523 14.78 12.86 31.96
CA LEU A 523 13.80 12.86 33.06
C LEU A 523 12.50 12.21 32.58
N VAL A 524 12.21 10.94 33.09
CA VAL A 524 11.11 10.18 32.47
C VAL A 524 10.08 9.86 33.56
N ASP A 525 8.81 9.89 33.15
CA ASP A 525 7.73 9.38 33.99
C ASP A 525 7.18 8.06 33.41
N HIS A 526 6.69 7.22 34.30
CA HIS A 526 6.08 5.95 33.83
C HIS A 526 4.55 6.06 33.93
N ILE A 527 4.04 6.06 32.67
CA ILE A 527 2.55 6.14 32.67
C ILE A 527 1.98 4.76 32.31
N GLU A 528 0.94 4.43 33.15
CA GLU A 528 0.26 3.15 32.87
C GLU A 528 -0.79 3.33 31.75
N VAL A 529 -0.54 2.57 30.73
CA VAL A 529 -1.51 2.64 29.62
C VAL A 529 -2.44 1.42 29.73
N MET A 530 -3.73 1.78 29.95
CA MET A 530 -4.71 0.69 30.10
C MET A 530 -4.90 -0.03 28.76
N PRO A 531 -4.95 -1.35 28.85
CA PRO A 531 -5.14 -2.11 27.59
C PRO A 531 -6.40 -1.64 26.85
N GLU A 532 -6.22 -1.47 25.50
CA GLU A 532 -7.42 -1.16 24.68
C GLU A 532 -8.53 -2.19 24.94
N ALA A 533 -9.68 -1.75 25.61
CA ALA A 533 -10.81 -2.65 25.88
C ALA A 533 -11.25 -3.37 24.60
N LEU A 534 -10.90 -4.69 24.49
CA LEU A 534 -11.48 -5.43 23.35
C LEU A 534 -13.01 -5.31 23.34
N GLU A 535 -13.56 -4.55 22.28
CA GLU A 535 -15.02 -4.42 22.17
C GLU A 535 -15.70 -5.80 22.25
N ALA A 536 -16.43 -6.07 23.32
CA ALA A 536 -17.28 -7.28 23.43
C ALA A 536 -18.06 -7.53 22.11
N VAL A 537 -17.61 -8.50 21.30
CA VAL A 537 -18.45 -8.88 20.13
C VAL A 537 -19.93 -8.78 20.54
N ASP A 538 -20.62 -7.63 20.13
CA ASP A 538 -22.08 -7.50 20.38
C ASP A 538 -22.85 -8.69 19.79
N VAL A 539 -22.92 -9.82 20.44
CA VAL A 539 -23.84 -10.86 19.94
C VAL A 539 -25.27 -10.28 19.92
N VAL A 540 -25.80 -9.94 18.73
CA VAL A 540 -27.20 -9.48 18.55
C VAL A 540 -28.15 -10.41 19.33
N ASP A 541 -28.63 -9.87 20.46
CA ASP A 541 -29.67 -10.56 21.25
C ASP A 541 -30.95 -10.76 20.40
N PRO A 542 -31.33 -12.01 20.01
CA PRO A 542 -32.54 -12.26 19.19
C PRO A 542 -33.74 -11.45 19.71
N ASP A 543 -33.57 -10.70 20.84
CA ASP A 543 -34.73 -9.90 21.31
C ASP A 543 -34.41 -8.40 21.18
N PRO A 544 -34.87 -7.64 20.23
CA PRO A 544 -34.58 -6.26 19.81
C PRO A 544 -35.00 -5.25 20.89
N GLU A 545 -35.62 -5.77 22.25
CA GLU A 545 -35.90 -4.80 23.33
C GLU A 545 -35.93 -5.56 24.68
N PRO A 546 -34.81 -5.93 25.21
CA PRO A 546 -34.96 -6.64 26.50
C PRO A 546 -35.52 -5.70 27.60
N PRO A 547 -36.60 -6.08 28.34
CA PRO A 547 -37.11 -5.31 29.49
C PRO A 547 -35.98 -4.89 30.43
N ARG A 548 -35.80 -3.55 30.72
CA ARG A 548 -34.79 -2.89 31.60
C ARG A 548 -34.55 -3.71 32.87
N GLY A 549 -33.34 -4.39 32.96
CA GLY A 549 -32.95 -4.98 34.27
C GLY A 549 -32.72 -6.49 34.14
N ARG A 550 -32.83 -7.14 32.89
CA ARG A 550 -32.48 -8.57 32.71
C ARG A 550 -31.20 -8.71 31.88
N PRO A 551 -30.25 -9.48 32.52
CA PRO A 551 -28.97 -9.70 31.83
C PRO A 551 -29.19 -10.28 30.41
N SER A 552 -28.58 -9.78 29.38
CA SER A 552 -28.67 -10.28 27.99
C SER A 552 -28.42 -11.79 27.93
N LEU A 553 -29.18 -12.51 27.07
CA LEU A 553 -28.96 -13.96 26.85
C LEU A 553 -27.48 -14.27 26.65
N ALA A 554 -26.73 -13.36 26.03
CA ALA A 554 -25.27 -13.55 25.89
C ALA A 554 -24.57 -13.54 27.25
N ALA A 555 -25.10 -12.75 28.12
CA ALA A 555 -24.52 -12.67 29.48
C ALA A 555 -24.91 -13.90 30.31
N LEU A 556 -26.07 -14.52 30.02
CA LEU A 556 -26.56 -15.69 30.79
C LEU A 556 -25.91 -16.98 30.28
N VAL A 557 -25.45 -16.97 28.97
CA VAL A 557 -25.02 -18.27 28.37
C VAL A 557 -23.49 -18.25 28.26
N SER A 558 -22.88 -16.98 28.51
CA SER A 558 -21.42 -16.95 28.34
C SER A 558 -20.75 -17.33 29.68
N HIS A 559 -19.92 -18.33 29.60
CA HIS A 559 -19.09 -18.72 30.77
C HIS A 559 -18.12 -17.59 31.15
N PRO A 560 -17.97 -17.23 32.47
CA PRO A 560 -17.06 -16.19 32.97
C PRO A 560 -15.66 -16.32 32.37
N ARG A 561 -15.26 -17.47 31.90
CA ARG A 561 -13.93 -17.63 31.25
C ARG A 561 -13.96 -17.09 29.82
N ASP A 562 -15.08 -16.88 29.30
CA ASP A 562 -15.23 -16.39 27.91
C ASP A 562 -15.31 -14.87 27.86
N LEU A 563 -15.18 -14.25 29.14
CA LEU A 563 -15.11 -12.78 29.15
C LEU A 563 -13.70 -12.30 28.78
N PRO A 564 -13.71 -11.47 27.70
CA PRO A 564 -12.36 -11.01 27.32
C PRO A 564 -11.56 -10.50 28.52
N SER A 565 -10.28 -11.07 28.73
CA SER A 565 -9.41 -10.57 29.81
C SER A 565 -9.21 -9.04 29.70
N ALA A 566 -9.33 -8.29 30.84
CA ALA A 566 -9.13 -6.82 30.92
C ALA A 566 -7.75 -6.42 30.39
N GLY A 567 -7.05 -7.50 29.77
CA GLY A 567 -5.72 -7.20 29.20
C GLY A 567 -4.75 -6.73 30.30
N SER A 568 -3.40 -6.83 30.07
CA SER A 568 -2.38 -6.37 31.03
C SER A 568 -1.95 -4.93 30.72
N ALA A 569 -2.01 -4.07 31.91
CA ALA A 569 -1.57 -2.66 31.75
C ALA A 569 -0.10 -2.60 31.33
N GLU A 570 0.11 -1.91 30.18
CA GLU A 570 1.50 -1.65 29.74
C GLU A 570 2.00 -0.30 30.26
N THR A 571 3.29 -0.34 30.75
CA THR A 571 3.88 0.93 31.24
C THR A 571 4.71 1.59 30.12
N LEU A 572 4.32 2.87 29.82
CA LEU A 572 5.09 3.65 28.82
C LEU A 572 5.95 4.72 29.50
N GLU A 573 7.22 4.78 29.01
CA GLU A 573 8.11 5.85 29.52
C GLU A 573 7.92 7.13 28.68
N VAL A 574 7.52 8.20 29.41
CA VAL A 574 7.36 9.48 28.69
C VAL A 574 8.18 10.57 29.40
N PRO A 575 8.59 11.56 28.57
CA PRO A 575 9.31 12.66 29.23
C PRO A 575 8.46 13.29 30.36
N SER A 576 9.24 13.59 31.47
CA SER A 576 8.56 14.12 32.65
C SER A 576 7.90 15.48 32.35
N THR A 577 6.70 15.63 32.86
CA THR A 577 6.02 16.94 32.74
C THR A 577 6.05 17.68 34.08
N ASP A 578 6.89 17.14 35.07
CA ASP A 578 7.02 17.80 36.39
C ASP A 578 7.93 19.03 36.31
N PRO A 579 7.28 20.23 36.55
CA PRO A 579 8.05 21.48 36.39
C PRO A 579 9.16 21.60 37.44
N VAL A 580 8.94 21.02 38.61
CA VAL A 580 9.95 21.15 39.69
C VAL A 580 11.22 20.40 39.29
N ARG A 581 11.05 19.22 38.76
CA ARG A 581 12.23 18.43 38.34
C ARG A 581 13.00 19.15 37.22
N TRP A 582 12.23 19.72 36.31
CA TRP A 582 12.93 20.38 35.18
C TRP A 582 13.62 21.67 35.64
N ARG A 583 13.05 22.39 36.55
CA ARG A 583 13.67 23.64 37.04
C ARG A 583 14.95 23.32 37.83
N ALA A 584 14.79 22.26 38.59
CA ALA A 584 16.01 21.84 39.33
C ALA A 584 17.14 21.46 38.36
N TYR A 585 16.75 20.72 37.35
CA TYR A 585 17.79 20.38 36.37
C TYR A 585 18.38 21.64 35.71
N TRP A 586 17.46 22.53 35.27
CA TRP A 586 17.95 23.73 34.55
C TRP A 586 18.80 24.60 35.49
N ALA A 587 18.44 24.74 36.75
CA ALA A 587 19.24 25.55 37.71
C ALA A 587 20.65 24.96 37.87
N ALA A 588 20.76 23.66 37.78
CA ALA A 588 22.06 23.01 38.02
C ALA A 588 22.93 23.03 36.76
N HIS A 589 22.28 23.12 35.51
CA HIS A 589 23.11 22.80 34.33
C HIS A 589 23.04 23.95 33.33
N ALA A 590 22.30 25.02 33.63
CA ALA A 590 22.06 26.08 32.62
C ALA A 590 23.38 26.71 32.20
N GLY A 591 24.41 26.78 33.15
CA GLY A 591 25.70 27.45 32.86
C GLY A 591 26.46 26.76 31.72
N ARG A 592 26.06 25.54 31.33
CA ARG A 592 26.78 24.77 30.29
C ARG A 592 26.25 25.09 28.90
N TYR A 593 25.10 25.79 28.90
CA TYR A 593 24.51 26.04 27.57
C TYR A 593 24.68 27.51 27.17
N ALA A 594 25.20 27.66 25.97
CA ALA A 594 25.29 29.05 25.46
C ALA A 594 23.95 29.47 24.83
N PRO A 595 23.47 30.68 25.14
CA PRO A 595 22.09 31.12 24.83
C PRO A 595 21.87 31.26 23.31
N ARG A 596 23.03 31.40 22.51
CA ARG A 596 22.80 31.64 21.07
C ARG A 596 23.02 30.36 20.27
N LEU A 597 23.28 29.28 21.01
CA LEU A 597 23.65 28.07 20.24
C LEU A 597 22.44 27.15 20.14
N ARG A 598 22.53 26.44 19.14
CA ARG A 598 21.55 25.36 18.95
C ARG A 598 21.98 24.09 19.69
N VAL A 599 20.95 23.58 20.46
CA VAL A 599 21.35 22.39 21.26
C VAL A 599 20.36 21.27 20.95
N ARG A 600 20.88 20.11 21.13
CA ARG A 600 20.07 18.90 20.91
C ARG A 600 20.63 17.75 21.77
N ARG A 601 19.75 17.22 22.49
CA ARG A 601 20.10 16.08 23.36
C ARG A 601 21.25 16.45 24.30
N GLY A 602 21.19 17.69 24.77
CA GLY A 602 22.13 18.10 25.85
C GLY A 602 23.48 18.55 25.31
N GLN A 603 23.64 18.57 24.00
CA GLN A 603 24.94 18.99 23.45
C GLN A 603 24.72 20.02 22.32
N ALA A 604 25.83 20.76 22.02
CA ALA A 604 25.72 21.65 20.84
C ALA A 604 25.43 20.83 19.57
N TYR A 605 24.42 21.32 18.84
CA TYR A 605 23.95 20.54 17.68
C TYR A 605 25.04 20.42 16.62
N SER A 606 25.12 19.21 16.02
CA SER A 606 25.85 18.88 14.77
C SER A 606 25.11 17.72 14.06
N PRO A 607 25.31 17.64 12.75
CA PRO A 607 24.64 16.55 12.02
C PRO A 607 24.93 15.18 12.65
N SER A 608 26.01 14.99 13.33
CA SER A 608 26.28 13.70 14.00
C SER A 608 25.24 13.39 15.08
N VAL A 609 24.73 14.50 15.72
CA VAL A 609 23.70 14.25 16.76
C VAL A 609 22.41 13.74 16.09
N SER A 610 21.98 14.31 14.93
CA SER A 610 20.80 13.79 14.22
C SER A 610 21.00 12.33 13.79
N LEU A 611 22.25 12.07 13.29
CA LEU A 611 22.50 10.67 12.88
C LEU A 611 22.43 9.73 14.08
N TYR A 612 22.90 10.22 15.20
CA TYR A 612 22.80 9.38 16.41
C TYR A 612 21.33 9.11 16.76
N GLU A 613 20.54 10.14 16.68
CA GLU A 613 19.10 9.93 16.99
C GLU A 613 18.46 8.95 15.99
N LEU A 614 18.79 9.26 14.74
CA LEU A 614 18.20 8.40 13.69
C LEU A 614 18.63 6.95 13.87
N ASP A 615 19.84 6.68 14.43
CA ASP A 615 20.42 5.32 14.46
C ASP A 615 20.12 4.65 15.80
N ARG A 616 20.11 5.47 16.95
CA ARG A 616 20.23 4.73 18.23
C ARG A 616 18.96 4.92 19.05
N LEU A 617 18.16 5.87 18.63
CA LEU A 617 17.02 6.13 19.54
C LEU A 617 15.75 5.54 18.93
N PRO A 618 14.87 5.19 19.83
CA PRO A 618 13.58 4.62 19.37
C PRO A 618 12.60 5.73 18.95
N VAL A 619 12.87 6.19 17.71
CA VAL A 619 12.02 7.32 17.26
C VAL A 619 11.05 6.77 16.19
N SER A 620 9.90 7.45 16.09
CA SER A 620 8.87 7.01 15.12
C SER A 620 9.38 7.13 13.67
N PRO A 621 8.72 6.42 12.75
CA PRO A 621 9.11 6.50 11.33
C PRO A 621 9.03 7.94 10.80
N GLU A 622 7.99 8.62 11.18
CA GLU A 622 7.89 10.02 10.69
C GLU A 622 9.07 10.86 11.20
N ASP A 623 9.44 10.75 12.46
CA ASP A 623 10.60 11.51 12.97
C ASP A 623 11.91 11.07 12.29
N ARG A 624 11.94 9.78 11.97
CA ARG A 624 13.16 9.35 11.26
C ARG A 624 13.23 10.00 9.87
N ARG A 625 12.08 10.18 9.19
CA ARG A 625 12.12 10.90 7.90
C ARG A 625 12.51 12.37 8.11
N ARG A 626 12.00 12.91 9.25
CA ARG A 626 12.38 14.32 9.51
C ARG A 626 13.89 14.43 9.78
N LEU A 627 14.40 13.47 10.53
CA LEU A 627 15.86 13.50 10.81
C LEU A 627 16.65 13.34 9.51
N HIS A 628 16.14 12.44 8.71
CA HIS A 628 16.79 12.29 7.40
C HIS A 628 16.77 13.61 6.62
N ARG A 629 15.75 14.29 6.63
CA ARG A 629 15.66 15.59 5.90
C ARG A 629 16.55 16.64 6.57
N GLU A 630 16.53 16.63 7.91
CA GLU A 630 17.43 17.60 8.57
C GLU A 630 18.88 17.33 8.21
N LEU A 631 19.25 16.01 8.11
CA LEU A 631 20.64 15.70 7.71
C LEU A 631 20.93 16.23 6.30
N ALA A 632 19.96 16.04 5.44
CA ALA A 632 20.17 16.55 4.06
C ALA A 632 20.26 18.08 4.05
N ALA A 633 19.38 18.69 4.82
CA ALA A 633 19.34 20.18 4.79
C ALA A 633 20.63 20.75 5.40
N ARG A 634 21.27 20.01 6.35
CA ARG A 634 22.40 20.62 7.09
C ARG A 634 23.72 20.25 6.42
N THR A 635 23.62 19.16 5.71
CA THR A 635 24.92 18.75 5.12
C THR A 635 24.95 19.07 3.63
N GLY A 636 23.74 19.31 3.06
CA GLY A 636 23.66 19.49 1.58
C GLY A 636 23.92 18.19 0.83
N LYS A 637 24.18 17.12 1.57
CA LYS A 637 24.40 15.80 0.93
C LYS A 637 23.17 14.92 1.13
N LEU A 638 23.18 13.80 0.28
CA LEU A 638 21.96 12.99 0.39
C LEU A 638 22.29 11.53 0.07
N THR A 639 21.81 10.67 0.92
CA THR A 639 21.77 9.23 0.60
C THR A 639 20.35 8.70 0.85
N ARG A 640 20.04 7.65 0.17
CA ARG A 640 18.66 7.11 0.27
C ARG A 640 18.40 6.54 1.67
N PHE A 641 17.23 6.88 2.10
CA PHE A 641 16.83 6.32 3.42
C PHE A 641 15.31 6.34 3.53
N ASP A 642 14.77 5.23 3.93
CA ASP A 642 13.32 5.14 4.20
C ASP A 642 13.08 4.17 5.37
N PRO A 643 12.28 4.69 6.36
CA PRO A 643 12.08 3.89 7.57
C PRO A 643 11.23 2.63 7.30
N TYR A 644 10.72 2.58 6.12
CA TYR A 644 9.87 1.40 5.84
C TYR A 644 10.64 0.34 5.05
N ASP A 645 11.96 0.62 4.83
CA ASP A 645 12.79 -0.43 4.20
C ASP A 645 13.12 -1.52 5.22
N PHE A 646 13.61 -2.67 4.63
CA PHE A 646 14.10 -3.72 5.56
C PHE A 646 15.24 -3.18 6.44
N VAL A 647 15.24 -3.73 7.67
CA VAL A 647 16.25 -3.27 8.64
C VAL A 647 17.65 -3.34 8.02
N HIS A 648 17.88 -4.44 7.32
CA HIS A 648 19.21 -4.56 6.70
C HIS A 648 19.49 -3.38 5.75
N THR A 649 18.55 -2.97 4.90
CA THR A 649 18.73 -1.83 3.96
C THR A 649 18.87 -0.52 4.74
N GLN A 650 18.10 -0.41 5.79
CA GLN A 650 18.24 0.83 6.59
C GLN A 650 19.64 0.91 7.21
N GLU A 651 20.18 -0.21 7.68
CA GLU A 651 21.53 -0.19 8.29
C GLU A 651 22.58 0.23 7.25
N ARG A 652 22.41 -0.21 6.09
CA ARG A 652 23.37 0.21 5.03
C ARG A 652 23.26 1.71 4.76
N SER A 653 22.04 2.16 4.72
CA SER A 653 21.86 3.61 4.50
C SER A 653 22.47 4.42 5.64
N LEU A 654 22.33 3.92 6.84
CA LEU A 654 22.90 4.67 7.99
C LEU A 654 24.43 4.65 7.92
N GLU A 655 24.97 3.55 7.45
CA GLU A 655 26.43 3.55 7.26
C GLU A 655 26.85 4.58 6.20
N ALA A 656 26.09 4.65 5.14
CA ALA A 656 26.40 5.66 4.11
C ALA A 656 26.29 7.08 4.69
N TRP A 657 25.29 7.25 5.52
CA TRP A 657 25.18 8.60 6.14
C TRP A 657 26.38 8.87 7.06
N ALA A 658 26.73 7.85 7.84
CA ALA A 658 27.89 8.06 8.75
C ALA A 658 29.12 8.56 7.98
N SER A 659 29.30 8.00 6.77
CA SER A 659 30.47 8.46 5.95
C SER A 659 30.29 9.91 5.52
N LEU A 660 29.12 10.34 5.16
CA LEU A 660 28.87 11.72 4.70
C LEU A 660 28.97 12.72 5.85
N VAL A 661 28.44 12.31 7.01
CA VAL A 661 28.43 13.27 8.14
C VAL A 661 29.87 13.47 8.64
N ARG A 662 30.70 12.43 8.63
CA ARG A 662 32.12 12.58 9.05
C ARG A 662 32.86 13.56 8.15
N ALA A 663 32.39 13.65 6.91
CA ALA A 663 33.09 14.54 5.95
C ALA A 663 32.60 15.99 6.07
N SER A 664 31.57 16.23 6.87
CA SER A 664 31.01 17.60 6.95
C SER A 664 31.69 18.38 8.08
N ALA A 665 32.26 19.61 7.75
CA ALA A 665 32.98 20.41 8.75
C ALA A 665 32.09 21.56 9.24
N GLU A 666 31.21 21.32 10.30
CA GLU A 666 30.47 22.47 10.86
C GLU A 666 30.75 22.59 12.36
N PRO A 667 31.01 23.86 12.73
CA PRO A 667 31.21 24.04 14.17
C PRO A 667 29.93 23.66 14.96
N PRO A 668 30.11 22.89 15.99
CA PRO A 668 28.96 22.49 16.83
C PRO A 668 28.19 23.73 17.34
N GLY A 669 26.82 23.60 17.18
CA GLY A 669 25.96 24.66 17.76
C GLY A 669 25.67 25.76 16.73
N SER A 670 26.34 25.61 15.51
CA SER A 670 26.14 26.66 14.49
C SER A 670 24.79 26.47 13.78
N TRP A 671 24.39 27.64 13.30
CA TRP A 671 23.09 27.62 12.57
C TRP A 671 23.35 27.55 11.06
N GLY A 672 24.77 27.42 10.74
CA GLY A 672 25.18 27.57 9.33
C GLY A 672 24.69 26.39 8.48
N ARG A 673 24.28 26.75 7.17
CA ARG A 673 23.94 25.75 6.14
C ARG A 673 24.99 25.76 5.02
N PRO A 674 25.10 24.56 4.41
CA PRO A 674 26.09 24.58 3.31
C PRO A 674 25.77 25.65 2.28
N ASN A 675 26.82 26.53 1.92
CA ASN A 675 26.65 27.52 0.83
C ASN A 675 26.21 26.84 -0.47
N ALA A 676 24.88 27.00 -0.87
CA ALA A 676 24.26 26.47 -2.11
C ALA A 676 25.13 26.77 -3.33
N ARG A 677 26.11 25.88 -3.85
CA ARG A 677 26.54 26.08 -5.26
C ARG A 677 25.33 26.00 -6.21
#